data_AF-A0A5H2XG99-F1
#
_entry.id   AF-A0A5H2XG99-F1
#
_cell.length_a   1.000
_cell.length_b   1.000
_cell.length_c   1.000
_cell.angle_alpha   90.00
_cell.angle_beta   90.00
_cell.angle_gamma   90.00
#
_symmetry.space_group_name_H-M   'P 1'
#
loop_
_entity.id
_entity.type
_entity.pdbx_description
1 polymer ?
#
loop_
_entity_poly.entity_id
_entity_poly.type
_entity_poly.pdbx_seq_one_letter_code
_entity_poly.pdbx_strand_id
1 'polypeptide(L)'
;SPRITVKVIISLFCSYMLLSHYITTSSPALALEDCHFPAIFNFGDSNSDTGGMAAAIYRPPPPSGKTHFHTPAGRFSDGRLIIDFLAKSLGHPFLSAYLDSIGTNFSHGANFATASSTIRLPDPIIPAPGGFSPFTLNIQCSQFLQLKSRSQLIRHRGGIFASLMPKKKYFAKALYTFDIGQNDLPEGFFGNLTVQEVNASVPNIVSTFSANIKKIYDSGGRSFWIHNTGPIGCIPYILVNFPAQKDEVGCAKLYNEVAQYFNHKLKEATVQLRKDLPLAAITYVDIYSVKYSLYKEPQKYGFEQPLVSCCGTGGKYNFNSKTVECGRTVTVNGRQIFADSCKRPYVKNLGHPFLSAYLDSLGTNFSYGANFATAASTIRLPDQIFPAGGFSPFYLNIQYVQFMQLKSRSQLIRHRGGIFASLMPKEEYFSKALYTFDIGQNDLGEGFFGNLTVQEVNASVPDIISGFSANIKKIYDLGARSFWIHNTGPIGCLPYILANFPAQTDEAGCAKSYNEVAQHFNQKLKEATVQLRKDLPLAAITYVDVYSVKYSLFKEPQKYGFELPLVACCGYGGKYNYNSSSECGGTARVNGRQIFVGSCKDPSVKVNWDGIHYTEAAAKFISDKISTGAFSDPPLALKQACHKTKYLLAHAKILRIINFSLVACCGFGGKYNYNGRTVECGRTVTVNGRQIFADSCIRPYVKVNWDRIYYSDAAAKIVFDKISTGSPRINIKVIISLFCSYMLSSHYITALRPALAIKECEFPAIFNFGDSNSDTGGLAASIYPSPPPYGETYFHIPAGRISDGRLIIDFLAKSLGQPFLSAYLDSLGANFSHGANFATGSSTIRLPNRILPAPGGYSPFTLTIQYSQFLQLKNRSQLIRDRGGIFASLMPKEEYFSKALYTFDIGQNDLGEGFFANLTIQQVNASIPDIIGSFSANIKKIYDLGGRSFWIHNTGPIGCLPYILANFPSQKDEAGCAKSHNEVAQQFNHNLKEATVQLRKDLRLAAITYVDVYSVKYSLYKEPKKYGFELPLVGCCGSGGKYNFNGRTLDCGRTVTVNGRQIFAGSCKRPYVKVNWDGIHYTEAAAKIVFDKISTGAFSDPPLPFKQACHRSLD
;
A
#
# COMPACT_ATOMS: atom_id res chain seq x y z
N SER A 1 -61.92 0.22 -23.11
CA SER A 1 -62.01 -0.17 -24.53
C SER A 1 -60.63 -0.35 -25.13
N PRO A 2 -60.48 -1.12 -26.23
CA PRO A 2 -59.23 -1.22 -26.97
C PRO A 2 -58.84 0.09 -27.67
N ARG A 3 -57.55 0.17 -28.04
CA ARG A 3 -56.89 1.06 -29.03
C ARG A 3 -57.42 2.49 -29.27
N ILE A 4 -56.56 3.45 -28.91
CA ILE A 4 -56.04 4.53 -29.79
C ILE A 4 -56.98 5.74 -30.08
N THR A 5 -56.64 6.85 -29.39
CA THR A 5 -56.69 8.27 -29.82
C THR A 5 -58.05 8.96 -30.05
N VAL A 6 -58.22 10.15 -29.46
CA VAL A 6 -58.53 11.46 -30.12
C VAL A 6 -59.08 12.51 -29.11
N LYS A 7 -58.68 13.77 -29.32
CA LYS A 7 -59.23 15.05 -28.79
C LYS A 7 -59.06 15.43 -27.30
N VAL A 8 -58.39 16.57 -27.14
CA VAL A 8 -58.51 17.54 -26.03
C VAL A 8 -59.76 18.39 -26.25
N ILE A 9 -60.47 18.81 -25.18
CA ILE A 9 -60.94 20.20 -24.94
C ILE A 9 -61.55 20.36 -23.52
N ILE A 10 -60.91 21.25 -22.76
CA ILE A 10 -61.46 22.27 -21.83
C ILE A 10 -62.95 22.17 -21.46
N SER A 11 -63.30 22.09 -20.16
CA SER A 11 -63.80 23.24 -19.37
C SER A 11 -64.59 22.87 -18.09
N LEU A 12 -64.71 23.87 -17.19
CA LEU A 12 -65.78 24.06 -16.18
C LEU A 12 -66.17 22.87 -15.27
N PHE A 13 -65.57 22.83 -14.07
CA PHE A 13 -66.33 22.53 -12.84
C PHE A 13 -65.85 23.39 -11.65
N CYS A 14 -65.85 24.71 -11.84
CA CYS A 14 -65.65 25.67 -10.76
C CYS A 14 -66.99 25.97 -10.05
N SER A 15 -67.25 25.40 -8.87
CA SER A 15 -68.28 25.93 -7.94
C SER A 15 -68.31 25.35 -6.51
N TYR A 16 -67.20 24.87 -5.93
CA TYR A 16 -67.11 24.67 -4.47
C TYR A 16 -65.77 25.09 -3.83
N MET A 17 -65.13 26.10 -4.43
CA MET A 17 -63.85 26.70 -3.99
C MET A 17 -64.10 28.08 -3.35
N LEU A 18 -64.81 28.14 -2.21
CA LEU A 18 -65.23 29.43 -1.63
C LEU A 18 -65.33 29.54 -0.09
N LEU A 19 -64.86 28.57 0.71
CA LEU A 19 -65.04 28.62 2.18
C LEU A 19 -63.93 27.99 3.05
N SER A 20 -62.65 28.19 2.69
CA SER A 20 -61.51 27.92 3.57
C SER A 20 -60.23 28.71 3.21
N HIS A 21 -60.38 29.98 2.83
CA HIS A 21 -59.25 30.80 2.33
C HIS A 21 -58.58 31.63 3.45
N TYR A 22 -57.74 31.00 4.28
CA TYR A 22 -56.74 31.71 5.09
C TYR A 22 -55.40 30.96 5.18
N ILE A 23 -54.47 31.40 4.34
CA ILE A 23 -53.00 31.37 4.50
C ILE A 23 -52.36 30.02 4.90
N THR A 24 -51.78 29.34 3.92
CA THR A 24 -50.34 28.98 4.01
C THR A 24 -49.75 28.75 2.62
N THR A 25 -48.83 29.62 2.19
CA THR A 25 -48.11 29.46 0.92
C THR A 25 -46.92 28.52 1.09
N SER A 26 -47.12 27.23 0.81
CA SER A 26 -46.03 26.25 0.66
C SER A 26 -45.66 26.09 -0.82
N SER A 27 -44.62 26.80 -1.25
CA SER A 27 -44.01 26.60 -2.56
C SER A 27 -43.63 25.12 -2.76
N PRO A 28 -43.81 24.53 -3.96
CA PRO A 28 -43.34 23.17 -4.22
C PRO A 28 -41.82 23.15 -4.06
N ALA A 29 -41.34 22.42 -3.06
CA ALA A 29 -39.92 22.23 -2.84
C ALA A 29 -39.35 21.41 -4.01
N LEU A 30 -38.70 22.10 -4.95
CA LEU A 30 -37.89 21.47 -5.98
C LEU A 30 -36.82 20.63 -5.29
N ALA A 31 -37.01 19.31 -5.27
CA ALA A 31 -35.95 18.38 -4.94
C ALA A 31 -34.87 18.53 -6.03
N LEU A 32 -33.70 19.08 -5.66
CA LEU A 32 -32.57 19.17 -6.58
C LEU A 32 -32.16 17.74 -6.98
N GLU A 33 -31.89 17.53 -8.28
CA GLU A 33 -31.26 16.30 -8.74
C GLU A 33 -29.86 16.14 -8.11
N ASP A 34 -29.49 14.90 -7.77
CA ASP A 34 -28.18 14.61 -7.18
C ASP A 34 -27.03 14.96 -8.15
N CYS A 35 -26.09 15.78 -7.67
CA CYS A 35 -24.93 16.23 -8.44
C CYS A 35 -23.99 15.07 -8.82
N HIS A 36 -24.11 14.56 -10.04
CA HIS A 36 -23.22 13.51 -10.57
C HIS A 36 -21.87 14.06 -11.06
N PHE A 37 -20.84 13.94 -10.22
CA PHE A 37 -19.43 14.20 -10.57
C PHE A 37 -18.81 12.96 -11.25
N PRO A 38 -18.38 13.00 -12.53
CA PRO A 38 -17.81 11.84 -13.23
C PRO A 38 -16.30 11.68 -12.98
N ALA A 39 -15.66 12.58 -12.24
CA ALA A 39 -14.26 12.53 -11.86
C ALA A 39 -13.99 13.40 -10.60
N ILE A 40 -12.89 13.11 -9.89
CA ILE A 40 -12.41 13.90 -8.75
C ILE A 40 -10.93 14.30 -8.96
N PHE A 41 -10.61 15.58 -8.78
CA PHE A 41 -9.23 16.08 -8.77
C PHE A 41 -8.88 16.62 -7.39
N ASN A 42 -8.00 15.92 -6.66
CA ASN A 42 -7.64 16.25 -5.28
C ASN A 42 -6.26 16.91 -5.20
N PHE A 43 -6.15 17.98 -4.42
CA PHE A 43 -4.94 18.74 -4.10
C PHE A 43 -4.82 18.78 -2.58
N GLY A 44 -3.61 18.65 -2.03
CA GLY A 44 -3.51 18.43 -0.60
C GLY A 44 -2.14 18.14 -0.01
N ASP A 45 -2.14 17.92 1.29
CA ASP A 45 -1.03 17.39 2.07
C ASP A 45 -1.21 15.90 2.47
N SER A 46 -0.51 15.46 3.51
CA SER A 46 -0.54 14.09 4.03
C SER A 46 -1.92 13.62 4.49
N ASN A 47 -2.87 14.53 4.76
CA ASN A 47 -4.27 14.18 5.02
C ASN A 47 -4.95 13.49 3.82
N SER A 48 -4.49 13.75 2.59
CA SER A 48 -5.10 13.21 1.36
C SER A 48 -4.12 12.60 0.35
N ASP A 49 -2.81 12.55 0.62
CA ASP A 49 -1.80 11.89 -0.24
C ASP A 49 -2.03 10.37 -0.44
N THR A 50 -2.52 9.97 -1.62
CA THR A 50 -2.76 8.54 -1.97
C THR A 50 -1.52 7.80 -2.51
N GLY A 51 -0.32 8.41 -2.47
CA GLY A 51 0.95 7.80 -2.86
C GLY A 51 1.93 8.70 -3.63
N GLY A 52 1.70 10.01 -3.71
CA GLY A 52 2.57 10.98 -4.39
C GLY A 52 3.95 11.10 -3.75
N MET A 53 4.03 11.34 -2.43
CA MET A 53 5.31 11.34 -1.71
C MET A 53 6.01 9.99 -1.85
N ALA A 54 5.22 8.91 -1.77
CA ALA A 54 5.73 7.54 -1.87
C ALA A 54 6.35 7.23 -3.22
N ALA A 55 5.70 7.60 -4.33
CA ALA A 55 6.24 7.40 -5.66
C ALA A 55 7.50 8.24 -5.90
N ALA A 56 7.50 9.50 -5.46
CA ALA A 56 8.49 10.50 -5.85
C ALA A 56 9.78 10.50 -5.00
N ILE A 57 9.67 10.41 -3.67
CA ILE A 57 10.80 10.63 -2.74
C ILE A 57 10.89 9.49 -1.71
N TYR A 58 9.83 9.26 -0.92
CA TYR A 58 9.88 8.33 0.22
C TYR A 58 8.55 7.62 0.48
N ARG A 59 8.57 6.28 0.39
CA ARG A 59 7.46 5.41 0.76
C ARG A 59 7.41 5.20 2.29
N PRO A 60 6.32 5.56 2.97
CA PRO A 60 6.16 5.22 4.39
C PRO A 60 6.04 3.69 4.58
N PRO A 61 6.79 3.09 5.52
CA PRO A 61 6.84 1.64 5.77
C PRO A 61 5.61 1.13 6.58
N PRO A 62 5.47 -0.19 6.85
CA PRO A 62 4.44 -0.70 7.77
C PRO A 62 4.58 0.00 9.13
N PRO A 63 3.51 0.38 9.84
CA PRO A 63 2.13 -0.07 9.70
C PRO A 63 1.29 0.68 8.66
N SER A 64 1.84 1.56 7.84
CA SER A 64 1.06 2.23 6.79
C SER A 64 0.39 1.22 5.85
N GLY A 65 -0.91 1.41 5.59
CA GLY A 65 -1.75 0.51 4.79
C GLY A 65 -2.23 -0.80 5.45
N LYS A 66 -1.76 -1.14 6.67
CA LYS A 66 -2.03 -2.40 7.41
C LYS A 66 -3.51 -2.74 7.68
N THR A 67 -4.48 -1.81 7.74
CA THR A 67 -5.93 -2.14 7.88
C THR A 67 -6.56 -2.64 6.59
N HIS A 68 -6.26 -2.02 5.45
CA HIS A 68 -7.10 -2.13 4.25
C HIS A 68 -6.35 -2.60 2.99
N PHE A 69 -5.07 -2.25 2.87
CA PHE A 69 -4.23 -2.66 1.75
C PHE A 69 -3.29 -3.82 2.12
N HIS A 70 -3.15 -4.10 3.42
CA HIS A 70 -2.30 -5.14 4.01
C HIS A 70 -0.81 -5.06 3.63
N THR A 71 -0.40 -3.92 3.06
CA THR A 71 0.96 -3.62 2.58
C THR A 71 1.15 -2.09 2.56
N PRO A 72 2.39 -1.56 2.57
CA PRO A 72 2.69 -0.14 2.43
C PRO A 72 2.12 0.51 1.16
N ALA A 73 0.91 1.03 1.25
CA ALA A 73 0.12 1.61 0.16
C ALA A 73 0.45 3.09 -0.14
N GLY A 74 1.66 3.54 0.22
CA GLY A 74 2.15 4.91 0.02
C GLY A 74 1.51 6.01 0.88
N ARG A 75 0.38 5.74 1.53
CA ARG A 75 -0.39 6.67 2.36
C ARG A 75 0.24 6.86 3.74
N PHE A 76 0.12 8.06 4.29
CA PHE A 76 0.47 8.36 5.69
C PHE A 76 -0.71 8.03 6.64
N SER A 77 -1.27 6.84 6.46
CA SER A 77 -2.40 6.29 7.21
C SER A 77 -2.19 4.78 7.36
N ASP A 78 -2.72 4.21 8.44
CA ASP A 78 -2.74 2.75 8.61
C ASP A 78 -3.64 2.04 7.58
N GLY A 79 -4.39 2.79 6.76
CA GLY A 79 -5.22 2.29 5.67
C GLY A 79 -5.64 3.39 4.70
N ARG A 80 -6.94 3.66 4.65
CA ARG A 80 -7.58 4.65 3.76
C ARG A 80 -7.41 6.08 4.27
N LEU A 81 -7.59 7.04 3.38
CA LEU A 81 -7.68 8.48 3.63
C LEU A 81 -9.10 9.01 3.36
N ILE A 82 -9.42 10.23 3.80
CA ILE A 82 -10.73 10.87 3.61
C ILE A 82 -11.14 10.85 2.12
N ILE A 83 -10.18 11.11 1.22
CA ILE A 83 -10.39 11.08 -0.23
C ILE A 83 -10.72 9.68 -0.79
N ASP A 84 -10.24 8.60 -0.17
CA ASP A 84 -10.62 7.22 -0.56
C ASP A 84 -12.09 6.93 -0.20
N PHE A 85 -12.61 7.50 0.89
CA PHE A 85 -14.03 7.40 1.26
C PHE A 85 -14.92 8.28 0.36
N LEU A 86 -14.47 9.49 0.01
CA LEU A 86 -15.19 10.39 -0.91
C LEU A 86 -15.26 9.81 -2.34
N ALA A 87 -14.21 9.14 -2.80
CA ALA A 87 -14.23 8.39 -4.05
C ALA A 87 -15.29 7.27 -3.99
N LYS A 88 -15.30 6.46 -2.92
CA LYS A 88 -16.27 5.36 -2.75
C LYS A 88 -17.72 5.86 -2.73
N SER A 89 -18.01 6.94 -2.01
CA SER A 89 -19.39 7.48 -1.91
C SER A 89 -19.92 8.04 -3.22
N LEU A 90 -19.04 8.60 -4.07
CA LEU A 90 -19.37 9.05 -5.42
C LEU A 90 -19.32 7.91 -6.48
N GLY A 91 -19.09 6.66 -6.06
CA GLY A 91 -19.07 5.48 -6.94
C GLY A 91 -17.77 5.27 -7.74
N HIS A 92 -16.71 6.01 -7.41
CA HIS A 92 -15.43 5.97 -8.12
C HIS A 92 -14.42 4.99 -7.49
N PRO A 93 -13.45 4.48 -8.27
CA PRO A 93 -12.25 3.83 -7.72
C PRO A 93 -11.40 4.84 -6.93
N PHE A 94 -10.53 4.34 -6.05
CA PHE A 94 -9.56 5.18 -5.35
C PHE A 94 -8.66 5.96 -6.34
N LEU A 95 -8.36 7.21 -6.01
CA LEU A 95 -7.63 8.09 -6.91
C LEU A 95 -6.15 7.70 -7.02
N SER A 96 -5.71 7.49 -8.25
CA SER A 96 -4.29 7.35 -8.59
C SER A 96 -3.52 8.63 -8.25
N ALA A 97 -2.38 8.50 -7.57
CA ALA A 97 -1.48 9.63 -7.36
C ALA A 97 -0.81 10.03 -8.69
N TYR A 98 -0.71 11.33 -8.96
CA TYR A 98 -0.22 11.85 -10.23
C TYR A 98 1.27 11.56 -10.46
N LEU A 99 2.10 11.55 -9.41
CA LEU A 99 3.52 11.20 -9.50
C LEU A 99 3.77 9.68 -9.53
N ASP A 100 2.71 8.86 -9.49
CA ASP A 100 2.82 7.41 -9.57
C ASP A 100 2.58 6.92 -11.00
N SER A 101 3.63 6.37 -11.62
CA SER A 101 3.60 5.81 -12.98
C SER A 101 3.28 4.31 -13.03
N ILE A 102 3.22 3.63 -11.88
CA ILE A 102 3.21 2.17 -11.82
C ILE A 102 1.79 1.66 -11.57
N GLY A 103 1.06 1.46 -12.67
CA GLY A 103 -0.28 0.84 -12.68
C GLY A 103 -1.44 1.82 -12.52
N THR A 104 -1.24 3.10 -12.82
CA THR A 104 -2.21 4.16 -12.54
C THR A 104 -3.29 4.33 -13.62
N ASN A 105 -4.44 4.81 -13.18
CA ASN A 105 -5.64 5.02 -13.99
C ASN A 105 -6.28 6.36 -13.57
N PHE A 106 -6.33 7.30 -14.52
CA PHE A 106 -6.84 8.66 -14.31
C PHE A 106 -8.22 8.90 -14.95
N SER A 107 -8.87 7.85 -15.46
CA SER A 107 -10.14 7.94 -16.18
C SER A 107 -11.26 8.64 -15.40
N HIS A 108 -11.23 8.53 -14.07
CA HIS A 108 -12.17 9.14 -13.11
C HIS A 108 -11.49 10.20 -12.22
N GLY A 109 -10.40 10.81 -12.72
CA GLY A 109 -9.66 11.87 -12.04
C GLY A 109 -8.34 11.40 -11.42
N ALA A 110 -7.71 12.27 -10.62
CA ALA A 110 -6.33 12.10 -10.16
C ALA A 110 -6.10 12.80 -8.82
N ASN A 111 -5.06 12.39 -8.10
CA ASN A 111 -4.63 13.01 -6.87
C ASN A 111 -3.23 13.63 -6.99
N PHE A 112 -3.12 14.92 -6.73
CA PHE A 112 -1.88 15.70 -6.70
C PHE A 112 -1.38 15.93 -5.27
N ALA A 113 -2.20 15.62 -4.26
CA ALA A 113 -1.81 15.74 -2.87
C ALA A 113 -0.55 14.94 -2.55
N THR A 114 0.35 15.57 -1.81
CA THR A 114 1.66 15.01 -1.48
C THR A 114 2.00 15.36 -0.03
N ALA A 115 2.48 14.40 0.76
CA ALA A 115 2.79 14.58 2.18
C ALA A 115 3.76 15.75 2.43
N SER A 116 3.68 16.36 3.62
CA SER A 116 4.46 17.55 4.01
C SER A 116 4.37 18.77 3.07
N SER A 117 3.37 18.84 2.20
CA SER A 117 3.22 19.96 1.26
C SER A 117 2.52 21.16 1.89
N THR A 118 2.95 22.35 1.46
CA THR A 118 2.48 23.66 1.90
C THR A 118 1.79 24.41 0.75
N ILE A 119 1.03 25.45 1.07
CA ILE A 119 0.44 26.38 0.09
C ILE A 119 1.52 27.29 -0.48
N ARG A 120 2.38 27.86 0.38
CA ARG A 120 3.58 28.64 0.00
C ARG A 120 4.79 27.74 -0.22
N LEU A 121 5.88 28.32 -0.73
CA LEU A 121 7.21 27.71 -0.66
C LEU A 121 7.70 27.72 0.80
N PRO A 122 8.11 26.59 1.38
CA PRO A 122 8.70 26.53 2.72
C PRO A 122 10.21 26.74 2.66
N ASP A 123 10.81 27.23 3.75
CA ASP A 123 12.27 27.37 3.87
C ASP A 123 12.77 26.82 5.22
N PRO A 124 13.59 25.74 5.26
CA PRO A 124 14.14 24.98 4.14
C PRO A 124 13.21 23.88 3.59
N ILE A 125 13.36 23.58 2.31
CA ILE A 125 12.82 22.36 1.67
C ILE A 125 13.73 21.18 2.03
N ILE A 126 13.16 20.10 2.55
CA ILE A 126 13.92 18.91 3.00
C ILE A 126 13.26 17.65 2.40
N PRO A 127 13.80 17.08 1.29
CA PRO A 127 13.24 15.90 0.62
C PRO A 127 13.61 14.59 1.37
N ALA A 128 13.25 14.51 2.65
CA ALA A 128 13.55 13.40 3.55
C ALA A 128 12.42 13.18 4.57
N PRO A 129 12.36 12.02 5.29
CA PRO A 129 11.36 11.79 6.32
C PRO A 129 11.37 12.90 7.39
N GLY A 130 10.20 13.46 7.71
CA GLY A 130 10.04 14.58 8.64
C GLY A 130 10.33 15.97 8.06
N GLY A 131 10.78 16.07 6.80
CA GLY A 131 11.05 17.33 6.11
C GLY A 131 9.86 17.90 5.31
N PHE A 132 10.05 19.10 4.76
CA PHE A 132 9.08 19.79 3.91
C PHE A 132 9.18 19.39 2.42
N SER A 133 8.02 19.26 1.79
CA SER A 133 7.87 18.82 0.40
C SER A 133 8.12 19.94 -0.62
N PRO A 134 8.81 19.67 -1.74
CA PRO A 134 8.92 20.61 -2.86
C PRO A 134 7.59 20.80 -3.62
N PHE A 135 6.62 19.88 -3.44
CA PHE A 135 5.36 19.83 -4.19
C PHE A 135 4.29 20.74 -3.57
N THR A 136 4.60 22.03 -3.46
CA THR A 136 3.67 23.09 -3.00
C THR A 136 2.38 23.12 -3.82
N LEU A 137 1.32 23.75 -3.31
CA LEU A 137 0.04 23.88 -4.03
C LEU A 137 0.20 24.42 -5.47
N ASN A 138 1.14 25.34 -5.70
CA ASN A 138 1.44 25.86 -7.03
C ASN A 138 2.01 24.78 -7.99
N ILE A 139 2.85 23.87 -7.47
CA ILE A 139 3.37 22.72 -8.23
C ILE A 139 2.24 21.72 -8.48
N GLN A 140 1.42 21.38 -7.47
CA GLN A 140 0.27 20.48 -7.63
C GLN A 140 -0.74 21.00 -8.68
N CYS A 141 -1.04 22.30 -8.66
CA CYS A 141 -1.86 22.92 -9.71
C CYS A 141 -1.18 22.85 -11.09
N SER A 142 0.14 23.04 -11.18
CA SER A 142 0.90 22.92 -12.44
C SER A 142 0.88 21.49 -12.99
N GLN A 143 0.99 20.48 -12.12
CA GLN A 143 0.83 19.07 -12.45
C GLN A 143 -0.57 18.76 -12.99
N PHE A 144 -1.64 19.36 -12.42
CA PHE A 144 -2.99 19.26 -12.98
C PHE A 144 -3.09 19.84 -14.39
N LEU A 145 -2.46 20.99 -14.67
CA LEU A 145 -2.44 21.56 -16.02
C LEU A 145 -1.74 20.63 -17.02
N GLN A 146 -0.66 19.95 -16.60
CA GLN A 146 0.00 18.91 -17.40
C GLN A 146 -0.89 17.69 -17.63
N LEU A 147 -1.56 17.16 -16.59
CA LEU A 147 -2.53 16.08 -16.77
C LEU A 147 -3.63 16.50 -17.76
N LYS A 148 -4.19 17.70 -17.62
CA LYS A 148 -5.26 18.19 -18.47
C LYS A 148 -4.84 18.29 -19.94
N SER A 149 -3.66 18.84 -20.25
CA SER A 149 -3.19 18.97 -21.63
C SER A 149 -2.76 17.62 -22.22
N ARG A 150 -1.87 16.90 -21.54
CA ARG A 150 -1.25 15.66 -22.03
C ARG A 150 -2.25 14.51 -22.12
N SER A 151 -3.23 14.42 -21.21
CA SER A 151 -4.29 13.40 -21.31
C SER A 151 -5.08 13.49 -22.61
N GLN A 152 -5.35 14.68 -23.14
CA GLN A 152 -6.10 14.81 -24.40
C GLN A 152 -5.25 14.46 -25.62
N LEU A 153 -3.95 14.76 -25.59
CA LEU A 153 -3.00 14.29 -26.60
C LEU A 153 -2.90 12.75 -26.62
N ILE A 154 -2.84 12.11 -25.45
CA ILE A 154 -2.85 10.64 -25.32
C ILE A 154 -4.17 10.06 -25.82
N ARG A 155 -5.31 10.67 -25.47
CA ARG A 155 -6.63 10.25 -25.99
C ARG A 155 -6.74 10.39 -27.51
N HIS A 156 -6.11 11.38 -28.12
CA HIS A 156 -6.05 11.55 -29.58
C HIS A 156 -5.13 10.53 -30.26
N ARG A 157 -3.99 10.19 -29.63
CA ARG A 157 -3.09 9.11 -30.11
C ARG A 157 -3.73 7.72 -30.01
N GLY A 158 -4.76 7.55 -29.18
CA GLY A 158 -5.52 6.31 -29.06
C GLY A 158 -4.78 5.21 -28.30
N GLY A 159 -5.07 3.96 -28.65
CA GLY A 159 -4.43 2.79 -28.04
C GLY A 159 -4.73 2.62 -26.54
N ILE A 160 -3.85 1.84 -25.88
CA ILE A 160 -4.07 1.27 -24.56
C ILE A 160 -4.28 2.33 -23.45
N PHE A 161 -3.61 3.48 -23.55
CA PHE A 161 -3.68 4.55 -22.55
C PHE A 161 -4.88 5.49 -22.74
N ALA A 162 -5.54 5.49 -23.91
CA ALA A 162 -6.69 6.35 -24.17
C ALA A 162 -7.94 5.97 -23.36
N SER A 163 -8.03 4.74 -22.83
CA SER A 163 -9.06 4.34 -21.86
C SER A 163 -8.78 4.86 -20.44
N LEU A 164 -7.49 4.90 -20.06
CA LEU A 164 -6.99 5.29 -18.73
C LEU A 164 -6.95 6.81 -18.49
N MET A 165 -7.24 7.61 -19.51
CA MET A 165 -7.14 9.08 -19.47
C MET A 165 -8.52 9.77 -19.37
N PRO A 166 -8.69 10.81 -18.53
CA PRO A 166 -9.97 11.48 -18.33
C PRO A 166 -10.49 12.15 -19.62
N LYS A 167 -11.80 12.08 -19.85
CA LYS A 167 -12.45 12.64 -21.05
C LYS A 167 -12.51 14.17 -20.95
N LYS A 168 -12.32 14.92 -22.05
CA LYS A 168 -12.42 16.40 -22.09
C LYS A 168 -13.61 16.98 -21.30
N LYS A 169 -14.79 16.35 -21.42
CA LYS A 169 -16.03 16.77 -20.72
C LYS A 169 -16.06 16.51 -19.21
N TYR A 170 -15.14 15.73 -18.66
CA TYR A 170 -15.09 15.45 -17.21
C TYR A 170 -14.49 16.62 -16.44
N PHE A 171 -13.47 17.31 -16.97
CA PHE A 171 -12.85 18.46 -16.29
C PHE A 171 -13.86 19.56 -15.90
N ALA A 172 -14.80 19.88 -16.79
CA ALA A 172 -15.85 20.88 -16.54
C ALA A 172 -16.98 20.40 -15.61
N LYS A 173 -17.00 19.10 -15.24
CA LYS A 173 -18.00 18.48 -14.35
C LYS A 173 -17.38 17.81 -13.12
N ALA A 174 -16.07 17.88 -12.95
CA ALA A 174 -15.36 17.18 -11.87
C ALA A 174 -15.50 17.91 -10.53
N LEU A 175 -15.39 17.14 -9.45
CA LEU A 175 -15.22 17.68 -8.11
C LEU A 175 -13.73 17.99 -7.87
N TYR A 176 -13.41 19.21 -7.48
CA TYR A 176 -12.06 19.68 -7.16
C TYR A 176 -11.95 19.82 -5.64
N THR A 177 -11.06 19.05 -5.00
CA THR A 177 -10.93 18.98 -3.53
C THR A 177 -9.58 19.53 -3.09
N PHE A 178 -9.57 20.32 -2.02
CA PHE A 178 -8.38 20.98 -1.47
C PHE A 178 -8.28 20.75 0.03
N ASP A 179 -7.29 19.96 0.47
CA ASP A 179 -7.02 19.62 1.88
C ASP A 179 -5.54 19.92 2.19
N ILE A 180 -5.23 21.20 2.35
CA ILE A 180 -3.87 21.76 2.48
C ILE A 180 -3.88 23.03 3.34
N GLY A 181 -2.71 23.38 3.90
CA GLY A 181 -2.54 24.51 4.81
C GLY A 181 -2.25 24.09 6.26
N GLN A 182 -2.30 22.78 6.57
CA GLN A 182 -1.95 22.27 7.90
C GLN A 182 -0.45 22.36 8.18
N ASN A 183 0.39 22.32 7.15
CA ASN A 183 1.85 22.37 7.28
C ASN A 183 2.41 23.80 7.27
N ASP A 184 1.71 24.77 6.65
CA ASP A 184 2.13 26.18 6.57
C ASP A 184 2.15 26.89 7.95
N LEU A 185 1.50 26.32 8.98
CA LEU A 185 1.48 26.89 10.34
C LEU A 185 2.63 26.33 11.21
N PRO A 186 2.89 25.00 11.27
CA PRO A 186 4.10 24.46 11.89
C PRO A 186 5.41 24.90 11.25
N GLU A 187 5.43 25.18 9.93
CA GLU A 187 6.62 25.69 9.23
C GLU A 187 7.23 26.91 9.93
N GLY A 188 6.41 27.93 10.23
CA GLY A 188 6.86 29.10 10.97
C GLY A 188 7.38 28.77 12.36
N PHE A 189 6.76 27.83 13.08
CA PHE A 189 7.24 27.41 14.40
C PHE A 189 8.56 26.61 14.35
N PHE A 190 8.92 25.99 13.20
CA PHE A 190 10.26 25.44 12.98
C PHE A 190 11.30 26.51 12.65
N GLY A 191 10.88 27.60 12.01
CA GLY A 191 11.68 28.82 11.88
C GLY A 191 11.83 29.63 13.18
N ASN A 192 11.40 29.10 14.33
CA ASN A 192 11.30 29.78 15.63
C ASN A 192 10.43 31.05 15.64
N LEU A 193 9.53 31.23 14.65
CA LEU A 193 8.64 32.38 14.60
C LEU A 193 7.63 32.39 15.75
N THR A 194 7.31 33.57 16.25
CA THR A 194 6.24 33.76 17.23
C THR A 194 4.86 33.52 16.60
N VAL A 195 3.85 33.30 17.45
CA VAL A 195 2.45 33.20 17.04
C VAL A 195 1.96 34.48 16.33
N GLN A 196 2.51 35.64 16.64
CA GLN A 196 2.18 36.90 15.96
C GLN A 196 2.70 36.91 14.52
N GLU A 197 3.93 36.47 14.30
CA GLU A 197 4.54 36.37 12.95
C GLU A 197 3.88 35.29 12.10
N VAL A 198 3.56 34.12 12.68
CA VAL A 198 2.80 33.08 11.96
C VAL A 198 1.41 33.59 11.56
N ASN A 199 0.69 34.29 12.46
CA ASN A 199 -0.57 34.94 12.11
C ASN A 199 -0.41 36.06 11.06
N ALA A 200 0.71 36.80 11.05
CA ALA A 200 1.01 37.79 10.02
C ALA A 200 1.24 37.15 8.63
N SER A 201 1.68 35.88 8.57
CA SER A 201 1.84 35.14 7.31
C SER A 201 0.52 34.64 6.71
N VAL A 202 -0.53 34.43 7.52
CA VAL A 202 -1.82 33.84 7.10
C VAL A 202 -2.49 34.56 5.92
N PRO A 203 -2.57 35.91 5.85
CA PRO A 203 -3.13 36.59 4.69
C PRO A 203 -2.38 36.28 3.38
N ASN A 204 -1.05 36.12 3.42
CA ASN A 204 -0.25 35.76 2.26
C ASN A 204 -0.49 34.30 1.82
N ILE A 205 -0.56 33.37 2.79
CA ILE A 205 -0.93 31.97 2.57
C ILE A 205 -2.30 31.89 1.88
N VAL A 206 -3.33 32.54 2.44
CA VAL A 206 -4.71 32.50 1.92
C VAL A 206 -4.84 33.21 0.57
N SER A 207 -4.06 34.27 0.31
CA SER A 207 -3.97 34.91 -1.02
C SER A 207 -3.37 33.95 -2.05
N THR A 208 -2.28 33.26 -1.70
CA THR A 208 -1.62 32.25 -2.56
C THR A 208 -2.52 31.05 -2.82
N PHE A 209 -3.29 30.60 -1.83
CA PHE A 209 -4.36 29.61 -2.02
C PHE A 209 -5.38 30.08 -3.05
N SER A 210 -5.93 31.30 -2.86
CA SER A 210 -6.96 31.89 -3.72
C SER A 210 -6.50 32.06 -5.17
N ALA A 211 -5.24 32.48 -5.38
CA ALA A 211 -4.64 32.57 -6.71
C ALA A 211 -4.53 31.20 -7.41
N ASN A 212 -4.33 30.11 -6.66
CA ASN A 212 -4.30 28.76 -7.22
C ASN A 212 -5.71 28.23 -7.53
N ILE A 213 -6.73 28.55 -6.74
CA ILE A 213 -8.13 28.25 -7.10
C ILE A 213 -8.51 28.94 -8.43
N LYS A 214 -8.11 30.20 -8.62
CA LYS A 214 -8.34 30.95 -9.87
C LYS A 214 -7.73 30.24 -11.09
N LYS A 215 -6.45 29.83 -11.05
CA LYS A 215 -5.80 29.05 -12.13
C LYS A 215 -6.60 27.79 -12.54
N ILE A 216 -7.18 27.08 -11.58
CA ILE A 216 -7.99 25.88 -11.82
C ILE A 216 -9.36 26.24 -12.42
N TYR A 217 -9.98 27.35 -11.98
CA TYR A 217 -11.21 27.89 -12.55
C TYR A 217 -11.03 28.40 -13.99
N ASP A 218 -9.96 29.14 -14.27
CA ASP A 218 -9.58 29.59 -15.61
C ASP A 218 -9.34 28.39 -16.53
N SER A 219 -8.82 27.31 -15.94
CA SER A 219 -8.68 25.99 -16.56
C SER A 219 -9.98 25.18 -16.63
N GLY A 220 -11.13 25.77 -16.37
CA GLY A 220 -12.46 25.17 -16.55
C GLY A 220 -12.98 24.34 -15.37
N GLY A 221 -12.34 24.40 -14.19
CA GLY A 221 -12.88 23.81 -12.96
C GLY A 221 -14.11 24.59 -12.47
N ARG A 222 -15.16 23.88 -12.01
CA ARG A 222 -16.47 24.50 -11.69
C ARG A 222 -17.09 24.09 -10.35
N SER A 223 -16.61 23.02 -9.71
CA SER A 223 -17.15 22.55 -8.42
C SER A 223 -15.99 22.31 -7.45
N PHE A 224 -15.88 23.14 -6.42
CA PHE A 224 -14.75 23.21 -5.51
C PHE A 224 -15.18 22.90 -4.08
N TRP A 225 -14.50 21.97 -3.42
CA TRP A 225 -14.59 21.72 -1.98
C TRP A 225 -13.27 22.12 -1.32
N ILE A 226 -13.32 23.14 -0.49
CA ILE A 226 -12.19 23.73 0.23
C ILE A 226 -12.30 23.26 1.68
N HIS A 227 -11.43 22.34 2.08
CA HIS A 227 -11.33 21.88 3.46
C HIS A 227 -10.55 22.91 4.28
N ASN A 228 -10.95 23.11 5.54
CA ASN A 228 -10.19 23.89 6.50
C ASN A 228 -9.20 23.01 7.27
N THR A 229 -8.21 23.62 7.93
CA THR A 229 -7.16 22.89 8.64
C THR A 229 -7.65 22.29 9.96
N GLY A 230 -7.04 21.18 10.39
CA GLY A 230 -7.37 20.52 11.65
C GLY A 230 -6.89 21.27 12.91
N PRO A 231 -7.28 20.81 14.12
CA PRO A 231 -6.78 21.35 15.37
C PRO A 231 -5.31 20.95 15.60
N ILE A 232 -4.38 21.74 15.05
CA ILE A 232 -2.93 21.42 15.08
C ILE A 232 -2.37 21.31 16.51
N GLY A 233 -2.97 22.02 17.47
CA GLY A 233 -2.61 21.92 18.89
C GLY A 233 -2.92 20.56 19.51
N CYS A 234 -3.78 19.73 18.89
CA CYS A 234 -4.03 18.36 19.31
C CYS A 234 -3.03 17.34 18.73
N ILE A 235 -2.12 17.75 17.83
CA ILE A 235 -1.16 16.83 17.20
C ILE A 235 -0.05 16.48 18.21
N PRO A 236 0.26 15.19 18.46
CA PRO A 236 1.29 14.77 19.42
C PRO A 236 2.67 15.41 19.21
N TYR A 237 3.04 15.65 17.95
CA TYR A 237 4.25 16.40 17.58
C TYR A 237 4.27 17.79 18.24
N ILE A 238 3.20 18.57 18.07
CA ILE A 238 3.09 19.93 18.62
C ILE A 238 3.03 19.86 20.15
N LEU A 239 2.28 18.90 20.70
CA LEU A 239 2.13 18.69 22.14
C LEU A 239 3.42 18.36 22.89
N VAL A 240 4.43 17.81 22.20
CA VAL A 240 5.75 17.47 22.76
C VAL A 240 6.77 18.57 22.52
N ASN A 241 6.87 19.11 21.30
CA ASN A 241 7.94 20.05 20.94
C ASN A 241 7.63 21.50 21.30
N PHE A 242 6.35 21.88 21.39
CA PHE A 242 5.93 23.27 21.60
C PHE A 242 5.06 23.41 22.85
N PRO A 243 5.68 23.73 24.02
CA PRO A 243 4.94 23.96 25.27
C PRO A 243 3.99 25.15 25.16
N ALA A 244 2.74 24.94 25.56
CA ALA A 244 1.71 25.98 25.66
C ALA A 244 0.61 25.52 26.64
N GLN A 245 -0.19 26.47 27.13
CA GLN A 245 -1.39 26.21 27.93
C GLN A 245 -2.30 25.20 27.21
N LYS A 246 -2.92 24.30 27.97
CA LYS A 246 -3.85 23.31 27.43
C LYS A 246 -5.30 23.78 27.51
N ASP A 247 -6.11 23.39 26.54
CA ASP A 247 -7.56 23.53 26.59
C ASP A 247 -8.21 22.39 27.41
N GLU A 248 -9.54 22.41 27.53
CA GLU A 248 -10.36 21.42 28.27
C GLU A 248 -10.13 19.97 27.81
N VAL A 249 -9.62 19.76 26.59
CA VAL A 249 -9.37 18.45 25.97
C VAL A 249 -7.93 17.99 26.20
N GLY A 250 -7.03 18.89 26.60
CA GLY A 250 -5.59 18.65 26.73
C GLY A 250 -4.78 19.01 25.48
N CYS A 251 -5.41 19.59 24.45
CA CYS A 251 -4.71 20.09 23.27
C CYS A 251 -4.01 21.42 23.59
N ALA A 252 -2.96 21.79 22.85
CA ALA A 252 -2.27 23.07 23.02
C ALA A 252 -3.12 24.22 22.46
N LYS A 253 -3.78 24.96 23.35
CA LYS A 253 -4.79 25.99 23.04
C LYS A 253 -4.28 27.02 22.03
N LEU A 254 -3.10 27.60 22.29
CA LEU A 254 -2.50 28.67 21.48
C LEU A 254 -2.31 28.28 20.00
N TYR A 255 -1.96 27.03 19.72
CA TYR A 255 -1.79 26.55 18.34
C TYR A 255 -3.12 26.17 17.68
N ASN A 256 -4.13 25.76 18.47
CA ASN A 256 -5.50 25.64 18.00
C ASN A 256 -6.09 27.00 17.60
N GLU A 257 -5.79 28.08 18.33
CA GLU A 257 -6.21 29.45 18.00
C GLU A 257 -5.61 29.95 16.67
N VAL A 258 -4.34 29.64 16.39
CA VAL A 258 -3.70 29.93 15.08
C VAL A 258 -4.37 29.17 13.92
N ALA A 259 -4.69 27.89 14.12
CA ALA A 259 -5.46 27.11 13.14
C ALA A 259 -6.87 27.67 12.91
N GLN A 260 -7.55 28.13 13.97
CA GLN A 260 -8.85 28.79 13.86
C GLN A 260 -8.77 30.14 13.12
N TYR A 261 -7.71 30.93 13.34
CA TYR A 261 -7.50 32.18 12.62
C TYR A 261 -7.23 31.94 11.12
N PHE A 262 -6.38 30.96 10.78
CA PHE A 262 -6.21 30.52 9.39
C PHE A 262 -7.55 30.08 8.76
N ASN A 263 -8.32 29.26 9.47
CA ASN A 263 -9.62 28.77 9.00
C ASN A 263 -10.64 29.90 8.79
N HIS A 264 -10.64 30.91 9.66
CA HIS A 264 -11.47 32.11 9.52
C HIS A 264 -11.09 32.90 8.26
N LYS A 265 -9.80 33.15 8.02
CA LYS A 265 -9.33 33.84 6.80
C LYS A 265 -9.55 33.04 5.52
N LEU A 266 -9.39 31.71 5.57
CA LEU A 266 -9.77 30.82 4.47
C LEU A 266 -11.28 30.90 4.18
N LYS A 267 -12.13 30.96 5.21
CA LYS A 267 -13.59 31.09 5.06
C LYS A 267 -13.98 32.42 4.41
N GLU A 268 -13.40 33.54 4.85
CA GLU A 268 -13.55 34.85 4.18
C GLU A 268 -13.17 34.77 2.69
N ALA A 269 -12.03 34.16 2.38
CA ALA A 269 -11.59 33.96 1.00
C ALA A 269 -12.56 33.10 0.18
N THR A 270 -13.19 32.06 0.74
CA THR A 270 -14.25 31.32 0.02
C THR A 270 -15.47 32.17 -0.29
N VAL A 271 -15.81 33.16 0.56
CA VAL A 271 -16.91 34.10 0.30
C VAL A 271 -16.52 35.08 -0.82
N GLN A 272 -15.28 35.55 -0.86
CA GLN A 272 -14.83 36.41 -1.94
C GLN A 272 -14.68 35.65 -3.27
N LEU A 273 -14.13 34.43 -3.27
CA LEU A 273 -14.01 33.58 -4.46
C LEU A 273 -15.38 33.28 -5.10
N ARG A 274 -16.48 33.19 -4.33
CA ARG A 274 -17.84 33.06 -4.88
C ARG A 274 -18.32 34.30 -5.64
N LYS A 275 -17.85 35.50 -5.29
CA LYS A 275 -18.13 36.73 -6.02
C LYS A 275 -17.25 36.84 -7.26
N ASP A 276 -15.96 36.56 -7.10
CA ASP A 276 -14.95 36.63 -8.17
C ASP A 276 -15.20 35.61 -9.28
N LEU A 277 -15.75 34.43 -8.94
CA LEU A 277 -15.87 33.27 -9.82
C LEU A 277 -17.35 32.82 -9.91
N PRO A 278 -18.26 33.61 -10.52
CA PRO A 278 -19.71 33.38 -10.47
C PRO A 278 -20.17 32.09 -11.17
N LEU A 279 -19.33 31.46 -11.99
CA LEU A 279 -19.60 30.14 -12.59
C LEU A 279 -19.15 28.96 -11.71
N ALA A 280 -18.62 29.21 -10.50
CA ALA A 280 -18.08 28.19 -9.60
C ALA A 280 -19.01 27.91 -8.40
N ALA A 281 -19.41 26.65 -8.25
CA ALA A 281 -19.94 26.16 -6.99
C ALA A 281 -18.78 25.93 -6.01
N ILE A 282 -18.64 26.79 -4.98
CA ILE A 282 -17.55 26.73 -4.01
C ILE A 282 -18.12 26.41 -2.62
N THR A 283 -17.77 25.24 -2.09
CA THR A 283 -18.14 24.74 -0.75
C THR A 283 -16.94 24.88 0.20
N TYR A 284 -17.19 25.42 1.39
CA TYR A 284 -16.24 25.40 2.51
C TYR A 284 -16.62 24.23 3.43
N VAL A 285 -15.65 23.39 3.79
CA VAL A 285 -15.88 22.16 4.57
C VAL A 285 -15.15 22.28 5.91
N ASP A 286 -15.89 22.19 7.01
CA ASP A 286 -15.37 22.34 8.37
C ASP A 286 -14.83 21.02 8.94
N ILE A 287 -13.67 20.61 8.44
CA ILE A 287 -12.86 19.49 8.93
C ILE A 287 -12.30 19.78 10.34
N TYR A 288 -12.07 21.05 10.73
CA TYR A 288 -11.63 21.42 12.08
C TYR A 288 -12.61 20.88 13.13
N SER A 289 -13.89 21.24 13.03
CA SER A 289 -14.89 20.84 14.03
C SER A 289 -15.09 19.33 14.09
N VAL A 290 -15.03 18.64 12.94
CA VAL A 290 -15.09 17.18 12.86
C VAL A 290 -13.86 16.52 13.50
N LYS A 291 -12.64 17.00 13.22
CA LYS A 291 -11.42 16.50 13.85
C LYS A 291 -11.42 16.79 15.35
N TYR A 292 -11.86 17.98 15.79
CA TYR A 292 -11.88 18.37 17.20
C TYR A 292 -12.88 17.55 18.03
N SER A 293 -14.04 17.16 17.48
CA SER A 293 -14.99 16.30 18.22
C SER A 293 -14.43 14.89 18.50
N LEU A 294 -13.50 14.37 17.70
CA LEU A 294 -12.81 13.11 17.98
C LEU A 294 -11.90 13.21 19.23
N TYR A 295 -11.37 14.39 19.54
CA TYR A 295 -10.59 14.63 20.75
C TYR A 295 -11.49 14.95 21.96
N LYS A 296 -12.57 15.72 21.76
CA LYS A 296 -13.50 16.15 22.83
C LYS A 296 -14.47 15.05 23.29
N GLU A 297 -14.93 14.19 22.38
CA GLU A 297 -15.92 13.12 22.66
C GLU A 297 -15.41 11.73 22.20
N PRO A 298 -14.19 11.29 22.52
CA PRO A 298 -13.57 10.12 21.88
C PRO A 298 -14.39 8.83 22.07
N GLN A 299 -15.01 8.66 23.24
CA GLN A 299 -15.82 7.47 23.58
C GLN A 299 -17.08 7.35 22.70
N LYS A 300 -17.68 8.48 22.29
CA LYS A 300 -18.85 8.55 21.38
C LYS A 300 -18.56 7.95 20.00
N TYR A 301 -17.29 7.95 19.60
CA TYR A 301 -16.79 7.42 18.35
C TYR A 301 -15.96 6.12 18.52
N GLY A 302 -15.91 5.57 19.74
CA GLY A 302 -15.18 4.33 20.05
C GLY A 302 -13.66 4.46 20.18
N PHE A 303 -13.13 5.68 20.32
CA PHE A 303 -11.70 5.93 20.51
C PHE A 303 -11.30 5.97 21.99
N GLU A 304 -10.06 5.54 22.25
CA GLU A 304 -9.39 5.59 23.54
C GLU A 304 -8.12 6.46 23.40
N GLN A 305 -7.85 7.33 24.37
CA GLN A 305 -6.63 8.17 24.43
C GLN A 305 -6.35 9.00 23.15
N PRO A 306 -7.24 9.91 22.71
CA PRO A 306 -7.17 10.52 21.37
C PRO A 306 -5.94 11.41 21.13
N LEU A 307 -5.27 11.89 22.18
CA LEU A 307 -4.02 12.67 22.08
C LEU A 307 -2.75 11.80 22.00
N VAL A 308 -2.85 10.48 21.97
CA VAL A 308 -1.69 9.57 21.96
C VAL A 308 -1.43 9.06 20.55
N SER A 309 -0.20 9.21 20.06
CA SER A 309 0.24 8.63 18.79
C SER A 309 0.08 7.11 18.83
N CYS A 310 -0.71 6.55 17.91
CA CYS A 310 -0.92 5.10 17.90
C CYS A 310 0.40 4.35 17.63
N CYS A 311 1.14 4.77 16.62
CA CYS A 311 2.51 4.33 16.37
C CYS A 311 3.50 5.27 17.07
N GLY A 312 4.57 4.74 17.69
CA GLY A 312 5.55 5.56 18.40
C GLY A 312 6.64 4.75 19.09
N THR A 313 7.52 5.46 19.80
CA THR A 313 8.72 4.88 20.46
C THR A 313 8.74 5.16 21.97
N GLY A 314 7.56 5.34 22.56
CA GLY A 314 7.39 5.87 23.91
C GLY A 314 7.50 7.40 23.94
N GLY A 315 7.75 7.95 25.13
CA GLY A 315 7.68 9.39 25.38
C GLY A 315 6.27 9.88 25.71
N LYS A 316 6.13 11.18 25.98
CA LYS A 316 4.84 11.81 26.26
C LYS A 316 3.96 11.70 25.01
N TYR A 317 2.67 11.37 25.16
CA TYR A 317 1.76 11.10 24.04
C TYR A 317 2.23 9.98 23.09
N ASN A 318 3.08 9.05 23.55
CA ASN A 318 3.79 8.05 22.72
C ASN A 318 4.56 8.70 21.56
N PHE A 319 5.07 9.91 21.76
CA PHE A 319 5.86 10.64 20.76
C PHE A 319 7.21 11.10 21.34
N ASN A 320 8.25 11.00 20.51
CA ASN A 320 9.60 11.45 20.80
C ASN A 320 10.22 12.01 19.50
N SER A 321 10.47 13.32 19.47
CA SER A 321 10.98 14.02 18.30
C SER A 321 12.39 13.63 17.87
N LYS A 322 13.15 12.94 18.71
CA LYS A 322 14.50 12.44 18.37
C LYS A 322 14.49 11.01 17.79
N THR A 323 13.38 10.27 17.91
CA THR A 323 13.37 8.82 17.63
C THR A 323 12.11 8.26 16.96
N VAL A 324 11.04 9.03 16.79
CA VAL A 324 9.82 8.51 16.12
C VAL A 324 9.97 8.55 14.60
N GLU A 325 10.22 7.38 14.01
CA GLU A 325 9.77 7.08 12.66
C GLU A 325 9.10 5.70 12.66
N CYS A 326 7.83 5.66 12.26
CA CYS A 326 7.04 4.44 12.23
C CYS A 326 7.66 3.37 11.31
N GLY A 327 7.57 2.11 11.72
CA GLY A 327 8.07 0.97 10.95
C GLY A 327 9.57 0.77 10.98
N ARG A 328 10.30 1.46 11.86
CA ARG A 328 11.75 1.34 12.00
C ARG A 328 12.15 0.92 13.40
N THR A 329 13.29 0.23 13.48
CA THR A 329 13.99 -0.02 14.74
C THR A 329 14.91 1.16 15.03
N VAL A 330 14.79 1.76 16.20
CA VAL A 330 15.60 2.91 16.65
C VAL A 330 16.24 2.62 18.00
N THR A 331 17.43 3.19 18.24
CA THR A 331 18.12 3.05 19.53
C THR A 331 17.70 4.17 20.48
N VAL A 332 16.95 3.82 21.53
CA VAL A 332 16.56 4.73 22.60
C VAL A 332 17.32 4.32 23.87
N ASN A 333 18.15 5.22 24.41
CA ASN A 333 18.95 4.99 25.62
C ASN A 333 19.73 3.65 25.59
N GLY A 334 20.39 3.35 24.46
CA GLY A 334 21.17 2.13 24.25
C GLY A 334 20.34 0.86 23.97
N ARG A 335 19.00 0.93 23.96
CA ARG A 335 18.11 -0.21 23.63
C ARG A 335 17.46 -0.02 22.27
N GLN A 336 17.45 -1.06 21.44
CA GLN A 336 16.68 -1.04 20.21
C GLN A 336 15.18 -1.22 20.50
N ILE A 337 14.35 -0.35 19.91
CA ILE A 337 12.89 -0.32 20.02
C ILE A 337 12.32 -0.25 18.59
N PHE A 338 11.42 -1.17 18.23
CA PHE A 338 10.70 -1.13 16.96
C PHE A 338 9.43 -0.30 17.09
N ALA A 339 9.28 0.71 16.23
CA ALA A 339 8.14 1.62 16.17
C ALA A 339 6.95 1.01 15.40
N ASP A 340 6.33 -0.06 15.91
CA ASP A 340 5.08 -0.57 15.34
C ASP A 340 3.93 0.44 15.56
N SER A 341 2.81 0.21 14.87
CA SER A 341 1.48 0.64 15.32
C SER A 341 1.24 0.30 16.80
N CYS A 342 0.15 0.84 17.36
CA CYS A 342 -0.47 0.26 18.55
C CYS A 342 -0.45 -1.27 18.42
N LYS A 343 -0.18 -1.99 19.51
CA LYS A 343 -0.59 -3.40 19.60
C LYS A 343 -2.10 -3.44 19.37
N ARG A 344 -2.54 -3.62 18.11
CA ARG A 344 -3.96 -3.70 17.79
C ARG A 344 -4.48 -4.89 18.57
N PRO A 345 -5.53 -4.74 19.39
CA PRO A 345 -6.24 -5.88 19.93
C PRO A 345 -7.09 -6.52 18.81
N TYR A 346 -6.43 -7.17 17.86
CA TYR A 346 -6.86 -8.50 17.44
C TYR A 346 -6.41 -9.39 18.62
N VAL A 347 -7.22 -9.57 19.67
CA VAL A 347 -8.68 -9.73 19.70
C VAL A 347 -9.39 -8.84 20.75
N LYS A 348 -10.16 -7.81 20.35
CA LYS A 348 -10.89 -6.90 21.29
C LYS A 348 -12.30 -7.36 21.70
N ASN A 349 -12.57 -8.67 21.70
CA ASN A 349 -13.54 -9.20 22.66
C ASN A 349 -12.92 -9.36 24.07
N LEU A 350 -11.57 -9.36 24.21
CA LEU A 350 -10.88 -9.34 25.51
C LEU A 350 -9.72 -8.31 25.61
N GLY A 351 -9.13 -7.87 24.49
CA GLY A 351 -8.09 -6.82 24.48
C GLY A 351 -6.64 -7.30 24.41
N HIS A 352 -6.42 -8.60 24.22
CA HIS A 352 -5.10 -9.22 24.16
C HIS A 352 -4.67 -9.56 22.72
N PRO A 353 -3.37 -9.58 22.40
CA PRO A 353 -2.87 -10.13 21.13
C PRO A 353 -3.05 -11.65 21.08
N PHE A 354 -2.75 -12.26 19.92
CA PHE A 354 -2.62 -13.72 19.81
C PHE A 354 -1.59 -14.27 20.80
N LEU A 355 -1.84 -15.48 21.32
CA LEU A 355 -0.96 -16.15 22.28
C LEU A 355 0.24 -16.79 21.58
N SER A 356 1.44 -16.58 22.13
CA SER A 356 2.65 -17.28 21.69
C SER A 356 2.60 -18.76 22.06
N ALA A 357 3.03 -19.67 21.18
CA ALA A 357 3.20 -21.08 21.52
C ALA A 357 4.38 -21.25 22.50
N TYR A 358 4.23 -22.09 23.52
CA TYR A 358 5.26 -22.28 24.55
C TYR A 358 6.55 -22.92 24.01
N LEU A 359 6.44 -23.79 23.01
CA LEU A 359 7.56 -24.52 22.41
C LEU A 359 8.24 -23.77 21.25
N ASP A 360 7.77 -22.57 20.88
CA ASP A 360 8.43 -21.72 19.89
C ASP A 360 9.54 -20.88 20.55
N SER A 361 10.77 -21.09 20.09
CA SER A 361 12.00 -20.61 20.70
C SER A 361 12.50 -19.26 20.17
N LEU A 362 11.92 -18.70 19.10
CA LEU A 362 12.44 -17.53 18.40
C LEU A 362 11.48 -16.33 18.45
N GLY A 363 11.79 -15.36 19.31
CA GLY A 363 11.08 -14.06 19.35
C GLY A 363 9.71 -14.07 20.04
N THR A 364 9.33 -15.18 20.66
CA THR A 364 8.06 -15.34 21.38
C THR A 364 7.86 -14.35 22.53
N ASN A 365 6.61 -13.97 22.76
CA ASN A 365 6.22 -12.97 23.75
C ASN A 365 5.08 -13.52 24.62
N PHE A 366 5.40 -13.82 25.88
CA PHE A 366 4.47 -14.42 26.85
C PHE A 366 3.83 -13.40 27.80
N SER A 367 4.05 -12.09 27.60
CA SER A 367 3.57 -11.02 28.50
C SER A 367 2.05 -10.94 28.68
N TYR A 368 1.27 -11.57 27.79
CA TYR A 368 -0.19 -11.70 27.88
C TYR A 368 -0.68 -13.15 28.02
N GLY A 369 0.23 -14.13 28.19
CA GLY A 369 -0.07 -15.56 28.24
C GLY A 369 0.70 -16.38 27.21
N ALA A 370 0.51 -17.71 27.25
CA ALA A 370 1.14 -18.68 26.35
C ALA A 370 0.12 -19.78 25.98
N ASN A 371 0.29 -20.40 24.82
CA ASN A 371 -0.43 -21.62 24.44
C ASN A 371 0.46 -22.84 24.65
N PHE A 372 -0.03 -23.84 25.38
CA PHE A 372 0.65 -25.11 25.67
C PHE A 372 0.10 -26.29 24.87
N ALA A 373 -1.02 -26.11 24.16
CA ALA A 373 -1.64 -27.19 23.41
C ALA A 373 -0.73 -27.67 22.27
N THR A 374 -0.69 -29.00 22.07
CA THR A 374 -0.01 -29.63 20.93
C THR A 374 -1.01 -30.49 20.15
N ALA A 375 -0.78 -30.65 18.84
CA ALA A 375 -1.57 -31.55 18.00
C ALA A 375 -1.47 -32.99 18.55
N ALA A 376 -2.54 -33.78 18.41
CA ALA A 376 -2.64 -35.15 18.95
C ALA A 376 -2.34 -35.28 20.47
N SER A 377 -2.54 -34.22 21.27
CA SER A 377 -2.41 -34.32 22.74
C SER A 377 -3.62 -34.97 23.40
N THR A 378 -3.34 -35.93 24.27
CA THR A 378 -4.28 -36.58 25.20
C THR A 378 -4.28 -35.93 26.59
N ILE A 379 -5.24 -36.27 27.43
CA ILE A 379 -5.30 -35.97 28.87
C ILE A 379 -4.38 -36.93 29.63
N ARG A 380 -4.46 -38.23 29.32
CA ARG A 380 -3.60 -39.29 29.91
C ARG A 380 -2.29 -39.43 29.14
N LEU A 381 -1.31 -40.15 29.70
CA LEU A 381 -0.17 -40.62 28.91
C LEU A 381 -0.72 -41.59 27.84
N PRO A 382 -0.45 -41.37 26.54
CA PRO A 382 -0.94 -42.26 25.50
C PRO A 382 -0.04 -43.50 25.38
N ASP A 383 -0.62 -44.63 24.96
CA ASP A 383 0.06 -45.92 24.82
C ASP A 383 0.99 -45.95 23.59
N GLN A 384 0.72 -45.10 22.60
CA GLN A 384 1.54 -44.93 21.40
C GLN A 384 1.99 -43.47 21.27
N ILE A 385 3.29 -43.24 21.03
CA ILE A 385 3.90 -41.91 20.99
C ILE A 385 4.70 -41.72 19.70
N PHE A 386 4.66 -40.53 19.09
CA PHE A 386 5.51 -40.17 17.94
C PHE A 386 7.02 -40.41 18.24
N PRO A 387 7.81 -40.95 17.29
CA PRO A 387 7.49 -41.14 15.86
C PRO A 387 6.80 -42.47 15.51
N ALA A 388 6.43 -43.32 16.47
CA ALA A 388 5.88 -44.65 16.22
C ALA A 388 4.39 -44.67 15.76
N GLY A 389 3.96 -43.66 14.99
CA GLY A 389 2.60 -43.53 14.45
C GLY A 389 1.51 -43.07 15.44
N GLY A 390 1.87 -42.81 16.71
CA GLY A 390 0.92 -42.52 17.79
C GLY A 390 0.66 -41.04 18.07
N PHE A 391 0.40 -40.74 19.35
CA PHE A 391 -0.03 -39.44 19.87
C PHE A 391 1.15 -38.58 20.36
N SER A 392 0.84 -37.37 20.83
CA SER A 392 1.85 -36.41 21.31
C SER A 392 2.43 -36.81 22.66
N PRO A 393 3.78 -36.77 22.84
CA PRO A 393 4.39 -36.91 24.17
C PRO A 393 4.04 -35.75 25.12
N PHE A 394 3.49 -34.65 24.61
CA PHE A 394 3.10 -33.46 25.38
C PHE A 394 1.63 -33.53 25.85
N TYR A 395 1.24 -34.67 26.42
CA TYR A 395 -0.06 -34.85 27.08
C TYR A 395 -0.27 -33.90 28.26
N LEU A 396 -1.50 -33.77 28.78
CA LEU A 396 -1.89 -32.68 29.68
C LEU A 396 -0.99 -32.50 30.93
N ASN A 397 -0.48 -33.57 31.51
CA ASN A 397 0.45 -33.48 32.66
C ASN A 397 1.79 -32.84 32.28
N ILE A 398 2.28 -33.03 31.04
CA ILE A 398 3.48 -32.36 30.53
C ILE A 398 3.18 -30.89 30.22
N GLN A 399 2.01 -30.56 29.69
CA GLN A 399 1.58 -29.15 29.52
C GLN A 399 1.50 -28.42 30.87
N TYR A 400 1.04 -29.09 31.94
CA TYR A 400 1.12 -28.60 33.31
C TYR A 400 2.57 -28.34 33.75
N VAL A 401 3.51 -29.27 33.49
CA VAL A 401 4.94 -29.08 33.81
C VAL A 401 5.55 -27.92 33.02
N GLN A 402 5.18 -27.75 31.75
CA GLN A 402 5.58 -26.60 30.92
C GLN A 402 5.05 -25.27 31.49
N PHE A 403 3.79 -25.23 31.94
CA PHE A 403 3.21 -24.06 32.60
C PHE A 403 3.91 -23.73 33.94
N MET A 404 4.23 -24.76 34.74
CA MET A 404 5.02 -24.62 35.97
C MET A 404 6.43 -24.06 35.70
N GLN A 405 7.09 -24.53 34.64
CA GLN A 405 8.36 -23.99 34.17
C GLN A 405 8.21 -22.55 33.65
N LEU A 406 7.14 -22.20 32.94
CA LEU A 406 6.88 -20.83 32.52
C LEU A 406 6.73 -19.91 33.73
N LYS A 407 5.90 -20.27 34.73
CA LYS A 407 5.67 -19.44 35.92
C LYS A 407 6.97 -19.13 36.66
N SER A 408 7.77 -20.16 36.94
CA SER A 408 9.05 -20.02 37.66
C SER A 408 10.11 -19.27 36.84
N ARG A 409 10.37 -19.69 35.59
CA ARG A 409 11.41 -19.08 34.74
C ARG A 409 11.05 -17.64 34.34
N SER A 410 9.78 -17.33 34.12
CA SER A 410 9.35 -15.96 33.80
C SER A 410 9.69 -14.99 34.92
N GLN A 411 9.49 -15.34 36.19
CA GLN A 411 9.85 -14.42 37.29
C GLN A 411 11.37 -14.32 37.43
N LEU A 412 12.15 -15.41 37.30
CA LEU A 412 13.61 -15.35 37.27
C LEU A 412 14.14 -14.40 36.17
N ILE A 413 13.57 -14.48 34.96
CA ILE A 413 13.92 -13.58 33.85
C ILE A 413 13.50 -12.14 34.16
N ARG A 414 12.35 -11.91 34.82
CA ARG A 414 11.91 -10.58 35.25
C ARG A 414 12.82 -9.96 36.31
N HIS A 415 13.29 -10.75 37.29
CA HIS A 415 14.26 -10.29 38.30
C HIS A 415 15.64 -9.97 37.69
N ARG A 416 16.08 -10.71 36.66
CA ARG A 416 17.29 -10.40 35.88
C ARG A 416 17.16 -9.13 35.01
N GLY A 417 15.94 -8.64 34.78
CA GLY A 417 15.69 -7.40 34.05
C GLY A 417 15.99 -7.47 32.54
N GLY A 418 16.52 -6.37 32.00
CA GLY A 418 16.78 -6.23 30.57
C GLY A 418 15.53 -6.24 29.69
N ILE A 419 15.70 -6.54 28.39
CA ILE A 419 14.59 -6.55 27.42
C ILE A 419 13.65 -7.74 27.63
N PHE A 420 14.17 -8.93 27.94
CA PHE A 420 13.38 -10.15 28.12
C PHE A 420 12.39 -10.08 29.30
N ALA A 421 12.70 -9.32 30.35
CA ALA A 421 11.75 -9.02 31.43
C ALA A 421 10.45 -8.33 30.95
N SER A 422 10.46 -7.64 29.82
CA SER A 422 9.25 -7.04 29.23
C SER A 422 8.39 -8.03 28.44
N LEU A 423 8.97 -9.17 28.02
CA LEU A 423 8.32 -10.23 27.24
C LEU A 423 7.73 -11.33 28.13
N MET A 424 7.98 -11.26 29.45
CA MET A 424 7.59 -12.28 30.43
C MET A 424 6.38 -11.83 31.27
N PRO A 425 5.40 -12.71 31.54
CA PRO A 425 4.21 -12.37 32.32
C PRO A 425 4.59 -11.99 33.75
N LYS A 426 3.92 -10.99 34.33
CA LYS A 426 4.08 -10.64 35.74
C LYS A 426 3.50 -11.74 36.63
N GLU A 427 4.08 -11.94 37.82
CA GLU A 427 3.52 -12.82 38.85
C GLU A 427 2.04 -12.53 39.16
N GLU A 428 1.66 -11.26 39.28
CA GLU A 428 0.28 -10.83 39.52
C GLU A 428 -0.72 -11.23 38.42
N TYR A 429 -0.27 -11.67 37.24
CA TYR A 429 -1.14 -12.09 36.15
C TYR A 429 -1.59 -13.55 36.28
N PHE A 430 -0.81 -14.42 36.94
CA PHE A 430 -1.17 -15.85 37.07
C PHE A 430 -2.46 -16.07 37.88
N SER A 431 -2.75 -15.22 38.87
CA SER A 431 -4.01 -15.25 39.62
C SER A 431 -5.18 -14.52 38.94
N LYS A 432 -4.91 -13.76 37.87
CA LYS A 432 -5.89 -12.95 37.12
C LYS A 432 -6.20 -13.51 35.72
N ALA A 433 -5.38 -14.44 35.23
CA ALA A 433 -5.50 -15.02 33.89
C ALA A 433 -6.73 -15.93 33.73
N LEU A 434 -7.13 -16.10 32.47
CA LEU A 434 -8.12 -17.07 32.03
C LEU A 434 -7.42 -18.35 31.54
N TYR A 435 -7.84 -19.49 32.05
CA TYR A 435 -7.28 -20.81 31.75
C TYR A 435 -8.28 -21.61 30.91
N THR A 436 -8.00 -21.76 29.62
CA THR A 436 -8.86 -22.42 28.63
C THR A 436 -8.41 -23.84 28.34
N PHE A 437 -9.36 -24.78 28.23
CA PHE A 437 -9.08 -26.18 27.91
C PHE A 437 -10.06 -26.68 26.83
N ASP A 438 -9.55 -27.17 25.69
CA ASP A 438 -10.27 -27.99 24.69
C ASP A 438 -9.36 -29.21 24.43
N ILE A 439 -9.68 -30.34 25.09
CA ILE A 439 -8.85 -31.55 25.15
C ILE A 439 -9.72 -32.75 25.57
N GLY A 440 -9.28 -33.98 25.26
CA GLY A 440 -10.05 -35.22 25.51
C GLY A 440 -10.59 -35.89 24.24
N GLN A 441 -10.71 -35.16 23.13
CA GLN A 441 -11.10 -35.75 21.84
C GLN A 441 -10.12 -36.83 21.39
N ASN A 442 -8.82 -36.62 21.65
CA ASN A 442 -7.76 -37.54 21.25
C ASN A 442 -7.72 -38.79 22.12
N ASP A 443 -8.05 -38.72 23.42
CA ASP A 443 -8.14 -39.88 24.31
C ASP A 443 -9.25 -40.86 23.87
N LEU A 444 -10.35 -40.34 23.30
CA LEU A 444 -11.39 -41.18 22.67
C LEU A 444 -10.91 -41.75 21.34
N GLY A 445 -10.23 -40.93 20.52
CA GLY A 445 -9.65 -41.36 19.24
C GLY A 445 -8.59 -42.44 19.39
N GLU A 446 -7.75 -42.34 20.42
CA GLU A 446 -6.73 -43.33 20.79
C GLU A 446 -7.34 -44.71 21.00
N GLY A 447 -8.41 -44.81 21.80
CA GLY A 447 -9.10 -46.08 22.01
C GLY A 447 -9.60 -46.70 20.69
N PHE A 448 -10.18 -45.91 19.80
CA PHE A 448 -10.67 -46.41 18.51
C PHE A 448 -9.54 -46.81 17.55
N PHE A 449 -8.43 -46.07 17.49
CA PHE A 449 -7.25 -46.47 16.72
C PHE A 449 -6.51 -47.67 17.34
N GLY A 450 -6.63 -47.88 18.65
CA GLY A 450 -6.21 -49.08 19.37
C GLY A 450 -7.14 -50.28 19.22
N ASN A 451 -8.14 -50.22 18.33
CA ASN A 451 -9.17 -51.25 18.09
C ASN A 451 -10.08 -51.57 19.31
N LEU A 452 -10.16 -50.70 20.31
CA LEU A 452 -11.12 -50.87 21.41
C LEU A 452 -12.56 -50.68 20.92
N THR A 453 -13.48 -51.47 21.47
CA THR A 453 -14.92 -51.31 21.22
C THR A 453 -15.48 -50.01 21.79
N VAL A 454 -16.64 -49.60 21.28
CA VAL A 454 -17.41 -48.45 21.80
C VAL A 454 -17.63 -48.57 23.32
N GLN A 455 -17.87 -49.78 23.82
CA GLN A 455 -18.06 -50.09 25.23
C GLN A 455 -16.78 -49.89 26.06
N GLU A 456 -15.64 -50.35 25.57
CA GLU A 456 -14.34 -50.23 26.24
C GLU A 456 -13.83 -48.78 26.26
N VAL A 457 -13.96 -48.05 25.15
CA VAL A 457 -13.64 -46.60 25.13
C VAL A 457 -14.55 -45.85 26.09
N ASN A 458 -15.85 -46.19 26.14
CA ASN A 458 -16.77 -45.59 27.11
C ASN A 458 -16.41 -45.92 28.58
N ALA A 459 -15.87 -47.12 28.84
CA ALA A 459 -15.41 -47.53 30.18
C ALA A 459 -14.13 -46.79 30.64
N SER A 460 -13.31 -46.27 29.73
CA SER A 460 -12.11 -45.47 30.05
C SER A 460 -12.42 -44.02 30.49
N VAL A 461 -13.59 -43.48 30.12
CA VAL A 461 -13.98 -42.08 30.36
C VAL A 461 -13.83 -41.62 31.83
N PRO A 462 -14.22 -42.38 32.87
CA PRO A 462 -14.06 -41.94 34.25
C PRO A 462 -12.60 -41.70 34.67
N ASP A 463 -11.67 -42.51 34.17
CA ASP A 463 -10.23 -42.36 34.43
C ASP A 463 -9.66 -41.13 33.71
N ILE A 464 -10.01 -40.95 32.43
CA ILE A 464 -9.63 -39.76 31.65
C ILE A 464 -10.09 -38.47 32.37
N ILE A 465 -11.33 -38.43 32.86
CA ILE A 465 -11.89 -37.28 33.59
C ILE A 465 -11.26 -37.10 34.99
N SER A 466 -10.83 -38.18 35.65
CA SER A 466 -10.03 -38.12 36.87
C SER A 466 -8.67 -37.46 36.62
N GLY A 467 -7.95 -37.89 35.57
CA GLY A 467 -6.69 -37.30 35.12
C GLY A 467 -6.81 -35.82 34.75
N PHE A 468 -7.91 -35.42 34.11
CA PHE A 468 -8.22 -34.01 33.86
C PHE A 468 -8.38 -33.22 35.16
N SER A 469 -9.22 -33.73 36.08
CA SER A 469 -9.51 -33.07 37.36
C SER A 469 -8.27 -32.91 38.24
N ALA A 470 -7.37 -33.90 38.23
CA ALA A 470 -6.08 -33.82 38.92
C ALA A 470 -5.19 -32.69 38.36
N ASN A 471 -5.17 -32.48 37.05
CA ASN A 471 -4.41 -31.39 36.43
C ASN A 471 -5.02 -30.00 36.70
N ILE A 472 -6.36 -29.89 36.73
CA ILE A 472 -7.03 -28.63 37.14
C ILE A 472 -6.67 -28.25 38.58
N LYS A 473 -6.61 -29.23 39.51
CA LYS A 473 -6.16 -29.00 40.89
C LYS A 473 -4.71 -28.50 40.94
N LYS A 474 -3.76 -29.20 40.31
CA LYS A 474 -2.35 -28.77 40.22
C LYS A 474 -2.17 -27.34 39.65
N ILE A 475 -2.97 -26.96 38.65
CA ILE A 475 -2.92 -25.62 38.03
C ILE A 475 -3.53 -24.55 38.96
N TYR A 476 -4.58 -24.89 39.72
CA TYR A 476 -5.13 -24.05 40.79
C TYR A 476 -4.13 -23.83 41.93
N ASP A 477 -3.35 -24.85 42.32
CA ASP A 477 -2.33 -24.74 43.37
C ASP A 477 -1.19 -23.80 42.93
N LEU A 478 -0.85 -23.79 41.64
CA LEU A 478 0.04 -22.79 41.03
C LEU A 478 -0.59 -21.38 40.92
N GLY A 479 -1.82 -21.18 41.40
CA GLY A 479 -2.45 -19.87 41.60
C GLY A 479 -3.58 -19.53 40.62
N ALA A 480 -3.93 -20.40 39.68
CA ALA A 480 -4.98 -20.15 38.69
C ALA A 480 -6.38 -19.99 39.33
N ARG A 481 -7.18 -19.03 38.86
CA ARG A 481 -8.50 -18.72 39.45
C ARG A 481 -9.68 -18.64 38.48
N SER A 482 -9.48 -18.48 37.17
CA SER A 482 -10.58 -18.42 36.18
C SER A 482 -10.43 -19.51 35.13
N PHE A 483 -11.34 -20.48 35.10
CA PHE A 483 -11.29 -21.66 34.22
C PHE A 483 -12.45 -21.67 33.23
N TRP A 484 -12.15 -21.96 31.96
CA TRP A 484 -13.09 -21.99 30.84
C TRP A 484 -12.89 -23.29 30.06
N ILE A 485 -13.68 -24.30 30.41
CA ILE A 485 -13.48 -25.70 30.04
C ILE A 485 -14.48 -26.07 28.95
N HIS A 486 -13.99 -26.38 27.76
CA HIS A 486 -14.81 -26.87 26.64
C HIS A 486 -15.04 -28.37 26.80
N ASN A 487 -16.19 -28.84 26.32
CA ASN A 487 -16.47 -30.26 26.16
C ASN A 487 -15.96 -30.77 24.78
N THR A 488 -15.96 -32.08 24.53
CA THR A 488 -15.51 -32.63 23.23
C THR A 488 -16.58 -32.46 22.15
N GLY A 489 -16.16 -32.36 20.89
CA GLY A 489 -17.07 -32.20 19.75
C GLY A 489 -17.82 -33.49 19.36
N PRO A 490 -18.76 -33.41 18.40
CA PRO A 490 -19.43 -34.58 17.83
C PRO A 490 -18.45 -35.35 16.91
N ILE A 491 -17.63 -36.21 17.51
CA ILE A 491 -16.57 -36.94 16.78
C ILE A 491 -17.11 -37.81 15.66
N GLY A 492 -18.33 -38.33 15.79
CA GLY A 492 -19.00 -39.11 14.76
C GLY A 492 -19.32 -38.32 13.48
N CYS A 493 -19.27 -36.98 13.52
CA CYS A 493 -19.44 -36.12 12.34
C CYS A 493 -18.13 -35.88 11.56
N LEU A 494 -16.98 -36.32 12.07
CA LEU A 494 -15.69 -36.06 11.45
C LEU A 494 -15.42 -37.05 10.30
N PRO A 495 -14.99 -36.60 9.11
CA PRO A 495 -14.73 -37.48 7.97
C PRO A 495 -13.78 -38.66 8.27
N TYR A 496 -12.79 -38.49 9.16
CA TYR A 496 -11.91 -39.60 9.52
C TYR A 496 -12.61 -40.71 10.30
N ILE A 497 -13.61 -40.38 11.15
CA ILE A 497 -14.43 -41.40 11.81
C ILE A 497 -15.32 -42.08 10.77
N LEU A 498 -16.04 -41.28 9.98
CA LEU A 498 -17.00 -41.73 8.98
C LEU A 498 -16.38 -42.58 7.85
N ALA A 499 -15.09 -42.41 7.56
CA ALA A 499 -14.37 -43.17 6.55
C ALA A 499 -13.75 -44.48 7.07
N ASN A 500 -13.27 -44.51 8.31
CA ASN A 500 -12.54 -45.66 8.86
C ASN A 500 -13.41 -46.58 9.75
N PHE A 501 -14.47 -46.06 10.37
CA PHE A 501 -15.25 -46.77 11.39
C PHE A 501 -16.75 -46.83 11.04
N PRO A 502 -17.23 -47.92 10.42
CA PRO A 502 -18.64 -48.07 10.04
C PRO A 502 -19.58 -48.12 11.27
N ALA A 503 -20.64 -47.32 11.24
CA ALA A 503 -21.69 -47.30 12.25
C ALA A 503 -23.04 -46.88 11.65
N GLN A 504 -24.13 -47.08 12.40
CA GLN A 504 -25.42 -46.45 12.07
C GLN A 504 -25.29 -44.92 12.17
N THR A 505 -25.87 -44.21 11.20
CA THR A 505 -25.84 -42.74 11.18
C THR A 505 -27.06 -42.13 11.86
N ASP A 506 -26.86 -40.99 12.53
CA ASP A 506 -27.93 -40.13 13.02
C ASP A 506 -28.56 -39.27 11.91
N GLU A 507 -29.54 -38.43 12.28
CA GLU A 507 -30.27 -37.51 11.40
C GLU A 507 -29.36 -36.50 10.65
N ALA A 508 -28.18 -36.21 11.18
CA ALA A 508 -27.19 -35.32 10.55
C ALA A 508 -26.21 -36.09 9.64
N GLY A 509 -26.35 -37.42 9.55
CA GLY A 509 -25.46 -38.31 8.81
C GLY A 509 -24.18 -38.68 9.57
N CYS A 510 -24.08 -38.36 10.87
CA CYS A 510 -22.91 -38.62 11.70
C CYS A 510 -22.98 -40.01 12.35
N ALA A 511 -21.83 -40.63 12.64
CA ALA A 511 -21.76 -41.95 13.27
C ALA A 511 -22.28 -41.92 14.72
N LYS A 512 -23.46 -42.52 14.95
CA LYS A 512 -24.26 -42.35 16.16
C LYS A 512 -23.56 -42.83 17.43
N SER A 513 -23.01 -44.05 17.43
CA SER A 513 -22.30 -44.63 18.58
C SER A 513 -21.06 -43.83 18.99
N TYR A 514 -20.35 -43.23 18.03
CA TYR A 514 -19.19 -42.39 18.27
C TYR A 514 -19.59 -41.02 18.87
N ASN A 515 -20.72 -40.47 18.41
CA ASN A 515 -21.36 -39.30 19.04
C ASN A 515 -21.85 -39.60 20.47
N GLU A 516 -22.36 -40.81 20.75
CA GLU A 516 -22.80 -41.24 22.09
C GLU A 516 -21.64 -41.33 23.10
N VAL A 517 -20.46 -41.83 22.70
CA VAL A 517 -19.25 -41.82 23.56
C VAL A 517 -18.78 -40.39 23.85
N ALA A 518 -18.80 -39.50 22.84
CA ALA A 518 -18.51 -38.08 23.05
C ALA A 518 -19.51 -37.42 24.03
N GLN A 519 -20.80 -37.77 23.96
CA GLN A 519 -21.81 -37.32 24.92
C GLN A 519 -21.57 -37.87 26.34
N HIS A 520 -21.13 -39.12 26.48
CA HIS A 520 -20.78 -39.69 27.79
C HIS A 520 -19.56 -38.98 28.41
N PHE A 521 -18.51 -38.74 27.63
CA PHE A 521 -17.36 -37.92 28.04
C PHE A 521 -17.81 -36.51 28.49
N ASN A 522 -18.68 -35.87 27.71
CA ASN A 522 -19.20 -34.53 28.03
C ASN A 522 -20.03 -34.50 29.32
N GLN A 523 -20.84 -35.53 29.56
CA GLN A 523 -21.59 -35.70 30.81
C GLN A 523 -20.66 -35.89 32.02
N LYS A 524 -19.63 -36.75 31.91
CA LYS A 524 -18.65 -36.95 32.99
C LYS A 524 -17.77 -35.75 33.24
N LEU A 525 -17.37 -35.02 32.19
CA LEU A 525 -16.70 -33.73 32.33
C LEU A 525 -17.60 -32.71 33.05
N LYS A 526 -18.90 -32.66 32.73
CA LYS A 526 -19.84 -31.77 33.41
C LYS A 526 -19.97 -32.10 34.90
N GLU A 527 -20.16 -33.37 35.25
CA GLU A 527 -20.16 -33.86 36.64
C GLU A 527 -18.88 -33.45 37.38
N ALA A 528 -17.72 -33.62 36.75
CA ALA A 528 -16.43 -33.21 37.30
C ALA A 528 -16.30 -31.69 37.50
N THR A 529 -16.78 -30.84 36.57
CA THR A 529 -16.78 -29.39 36.78
C THR A 529 -17.69 -28.97 37.95
N VAL A 530 -18.81 -29.67 38.18
CA VAL A 530 -19.68 -29.45 39.35
C VAL A 530 -18.97 -29.82 40.65
N GLN A 531 -18.18 -30.90 40.67
CA GLN A 531 -17.39 -31.25 41.85
C GLN A 531 -16.20 -30.31 42.07
N LEU A 532 -15.45 -29.95 41.02
CA LEU A 532 -14.34 -29.01 41.09
C LEU A 532 -14.76 -27.63 41.63
N ARG A 533 -16.01 -27.18 41.41
CA ARG A 533 -16.58 -25.96 42.03
C ARG A 533 -16.74 -26.05 43.55
N LYS A 534 -16.90 -27.26 44.11
CA LYS A 534 -16.94 -27.50 45.56
C LYS A 534 -15.52 -27.57 46.11
N ASP A 535 -14.67 -28.34 45.45
CA ASP A 535 -13.27 -28.60 45.84
C ASP A 535 -12.40 -27.33 45.79
N LEU A 536 -12.65 -26.44 44.82
CA LEU A 536 -11.82 -25.27 44.53
C LEU A 536 -12.59 -23.95 44.77
N PRO A 537 -12.98 -23.61 46.02
CA PRO A 537 -13.87 -22.48 46.32
C PRO A 537 -13.28 -21.11 45.96
N LEU A 538 -11.96 -21.00 45.74
CA LEU A 538 -11.35 -19.77 45.25
C LEU A 538 -11.48 -19.58 43.72
N ALA A 539 -11.81 -20.62 42.95
CA ALA A 539 -11.93 -20.56 41.49
C ALA A 539 -13.33 -20.13 41.00
N ALA A 540 -13.37 -19.50 39.82
CA ALA A 540 -14.53 -19.48 38.93
C ALA A 540 -14.29 -20.54 37.84
N ILE A 541 -15.24 -21.47 37.65
CA ILE A 541 -15.10 -22.60 36.73
C ILE A 541 -16.33 -22.68 35.84
N THR A 542 -16.15 -22.37 34.56
CA THR A 542 -17.21 -22.39 33.54
C THR A 542 -17.03 -23.62 32.64
N TYR A 543 -18.07 -24.43 32.52
CA TYR A 543 -18.19 -25.51 31.53
C TYR A 543 -18.84 -24.93 30.26
N VAL A 544 -18.41 -25.37 29.09
CA VAL A 544 -18.81 -24.80 27.79
C VAL A 544 -19.17 -25.91 26.82
N ASP A 545 -20.43 -25.90 26.38
CA ASP A 545 -20.98 -26.88 25.46
C ASP A 545 -20.67 -26.52 24.00
N VAL A 546 -19.44 -26.81 23.57
CA VAL A 546 -19.04 -26.72 22.16
C VAL A 546 -19.62 -27.88 21.34
N TYR A 547 -20.01 -29.01 21.95
CA TYR A 547 -20.66 -30.14 21.26
C TYR A 547 -21.92 -29.66 20.54
N SER A 548 -22.87 -29.05 21.26
CA SER A 548 -24.14 -28.62 20.65
C SER A 548 -23.95 -27.57 19.56
N VAL A 549 -22.98 -26.68 19.72
CA VAL A 549 -22.62 -25.67 18.70
C VAL A 549 -22.00 -26.34 17.48
N LYS A 550 -21.00 -27.22 17.66
CA LYS A 550 -20.35 -27.99 16.59
C LYS A 550 -21.38 -28.87 15.85
N TYR A 551 -22.27 -29.58 16.55
CA TYR A 551 -23.31 -30.45 15.97
C TYR A 551 -24.34 -29.66 15.15
N SER A 552 -24.69 -28.44 15.54
CA SER A 552 -25.62 -27.59 14.76
C SER A 552 -25.12 -27.28 13.34
N LEU A 553 -23.80 -27.27 13.11
CA LEU A 553 -23.20 -27.09 11.79
C LEU A 553 -23.36 -28.32 10.88
N PHE A 554 -23.57 -29.51 11.45
CA PHE A 554 -23.83 -30.73 10.68
C PHE A 554 -25.33 -30.98 10.48
N LYS A 555 -26.17 -30.65 11.48
CA LYS A 555 -27.63 -30.81 11.41
C LYS A 555 -28.33 -29.73 10.58
N GLU A 556 -27.88 -28.47 10.62
CA GLU A 556 -28.52 -27.34 9.91
C GLU A 556 -27.53 -26.53 9.04
N PRO A 557 -26.66 -27.15 8.21
CA PRO A 557 -25.54 -26.45 7.56
C PRO A 557 -25.99 -25.23 6.72
N GLN A 558 -27.06 -25.37 5.93
CA GLN A 558 -27.52 -24.31 5.02
C GLN A 558 -28.05 -23.08 5.79
N LYS A 559 -28.58 -23.27 7.00
CA LYS A 559 -29.08 -22.20 7.89
C LYS A 559 -27.96 -21.25 8.33
N TYR A 560 -26.71 -21.72 8.31
CA TYR A 560 -25.52 -20.98 8.71
C TYR A 560 -24.55 -20.72 7.54
N GLY A 561 -24.96 -21.02 6.30
CA GLY A 561 -24.17 -20.77 5.08
C GLY A 561 -23.18 -21.86 4.69
N PHE A 562 -23.26 -23.05 5.28
CA PHE A 562 -22.38 -24.18 4.98
C PHE A 562 -23.02 -25.20 4.02
N GLU A 563 -22.17 -25.90 3.28
CA GLU A 563 -22.53 -26.92 2.29
C GLU A 563 -21.70 -28.20 2.47
N LEU A 564 -22.34 -29.37 2.42
CA LEU A 564 -21.68 -30.68 2.56
C LEU A 564 -20.81 -30.76 3.84
N PRO A 565 -21.38 -30.60 5.05
CA PRO A 565 -20.60 -30.40 6.27
C PRO A 565 -19.73 -31.62 6.65
N LEU A 566 -20.16 -32.82 6.26
CA LEU A 566 -19.43 -34.09 6.43
C LEU A 566 -18.32 -34.32 5.39
N VAL A 567 -17.98 -33.35 4.55
CA VAL A 567 -16.98 -33.49 3.49
C VAL A 567 -15.82 -32.53 3.75
N ALA A 568 -14.60 -33.07 3.83
CA ALA A 568 -13.39 -32.28 4.05
C ALA A 568 -13.12 -31.35 2.86
N CYS A 569 -12.78 -30.08 3.13
CA CYS A 569 -12.39 -29.13 2.10
C CYS A 569 -11.07 -29.54 1.42
N CYS A 570 -10.03 -29.81 2.20
CA CYS A 570 -8.72 -30.24 1.77
C CYS A 570 -8.56 -31.74 2.00
N GLY A 571 -8.37 -32.51 0.94
CA GLY A 571 -8.39 -33.97 1.03
C GLY A 571 -8.65 -34.60 -0.33
N TYR A 572 -8.55 -35.93 -0.40
CA TYR A 572 -8.74 -36.65 -1.64
C TYR A 572 -9.34 -38.05 -1.45
N GLY A 573 -10.38 -38.34 -2.22
CA GLY A 573 -10.97 -39.67 -2.35
C GLY A 573 -12.00 -40.03 -1.25
N GLY A 574 -12.62 -41.19 -1.41
CA GLY A 574 -13.68 -41.65 -0.52
C GLY A 574 -14.97 -40.82 -0.58
N LYS A 575 -15.99 -41.24 0.19
CA LYS A 575 -17.31 -40.57 0.26
C LYS A 575 -17.25 -39.16 0.87
N TYR A 576 -16.27 -38.93 1.73
CA TYR A 576 -16.17 -37.73 2.58
C TYR A 576 -14.98 -36.81 2.21
N ASN A 577 -14.40 -37.02 1.02
CA ASN A 577 -13.16 -36.39 0.54
C ASN A 577 -11.97 -36.56 1.51
N TYR A 578 -11.84 -37.75 2.09
CA TYR A 578 -10.82 -38.10 3.08
C TYR A 578 -10.32 -39.52 2.84
N ASN A 579 -9.01 -39.72 3.02
CA ASN A 579 -8.32 -40.99 2.94
C ASN A 579 -7.08 -40.93 3.87
N SER A 580 -6.93 -41.90 4.76
CA SER A 580 -5.79 -41.99 5.70
C SER A 580 -4.42 -42.11 5.01
N SER A 581 -4.39 -42.51 3.74
CA SER A 581 -3.18 -42.58 2.90
C SER A 581 -2.96 -41.32 2.05
N SER A 582 -3.66 -40.20 2.30
CA SER A 582 -3.59 -38.99 1.45
C SER A 582 -3.93 -37.71 2.22
N GLU A 583 -2.97 -37.24 3.04
CA GLU A 583 -3.08 -36.05 3.88
C GLU A 583 -3.17 -34.73 3.10
N CYS A 584 -3.87 -33.74 3.67
CA CYS A 584 -3.96 -32.37 3.12
C CYS A 584 -2.57 -31.74 2.95
N GLY A 585 -2.30 -31.17 1.77
CA GLY A 585 -0.99 -30.62 1.40
C GLY A 585 0.06 -31.66 0.98
N GLY A 586 -0.24 -32.95 1.09
CA GLY A 586 0.61 -34.03 0.60
C GLY A 586 0.48 -34.29 -0.91
N THR A 587 1.13 -35.35 -1.38
CA THR A 587 0.90 -35.89 -2.73
C THR A 587 0.42 -37.34 -2.68
N ALA A 588 -0.66 -37.62 -3.40
CA ALA A 588 -1.23 -38.97 -3.53
C ALA A 588 -0.85 -39.58 -4.88
N ARG A 589 -0.68 -40.90 -4.94
CA ARG A 589 -0.57 -41.65 -6.20
C ARG A 589 -1.93 -42.23 -6.58
N VAL A 590 -2.44 -41.84 -7.75
CA VAL A 590 -3.73 -42.28 -8.29
C VAL A 590 -3.53 -42.70 -9.74
N ASN A 591 -3.90 -43.94 -10.08
CA ASN A 591 -3.78 -44.50 -11.42
C ASN A 591 -2.37 -44.29 -12.03
N GLY A 592 -1.33 -44.50 -11.22
CA GLY A 592 0.08 -44.30 -11.57
C GLY A 592 0.59 -42.85 -11.54
N ARG A 593 -0.30 -41.84 -11.51
CA ARG A 593 0.03 -40.41 -11.53
C ARG A 593 0.09 -39.83 -10.11
N GLN A 594 1.08 -38.98 -9.83
CA GLN A 594 1.07 -38.14 -8.63
C GLN A 594 0.11 -36.96 -8.80
N ILE A 595 -0.67 -36.68 -7.76
CA ILE A 595 -1.55 -35.51 -7.63
C ILE A 595 -1.28 -34.81 -6.29
N PHE A 596 -1.57 -33.51 -6.22
CA PHE A 596 -1.49 -32.74 -4.98
C PHE A 596 -2.84 -32.77 -4.25
N VAL A 597 -2.82 -33.00 -2.93
CA VAL A 597 -4.02 -33.03 -2.08
C VAL A 597 -4.35 -31.61 -1.63
N GLY A 598 -4.94 -30.84 -2.56
CA GLY A 598 -5.28 -29.43 -2.35
C GLY A 598 -6.63 -29.17 -1.66
N SER A 599 -6.87 -27.91 -1.33
CA SER A 599 -8.14 -27.42 -0.78
C SER A 599 -9.25 -27.30 -1.82
N CYS A 600 -10.49 -27.39 -1.35
CA CYS A 600 -11.68 -27.04 -2.10
C CYS A 600 -11.67 -25.56 -2.56
N LYS A 601 -12.50 -25.26 -3.56
CA LYS A 601 -12.58 -23.94 -4.21
C LYS A 601 -12.95 -22.80 -3.24
N ASP A 602 -13.78 -23.09 -2.24
CA ASP A 602 -14.23 -22.12 -1.25
C ASP A 602 -14.31 -22.78 0.15
N PRO A 603 -13.31 -22.54 1.01
CA PRO A 603 -13.32 -23.04 2.39
C PRO A 603 -14.34 -22.35 3.30
N SER A 604 -14.88 -21.18 2.93
CA SER A 604 -15.79 -20.41 3.79
C SER A 604 -17.17 -21.07 3.94
N VAL A 605 -17.58 -21.86 2.93
CA VAL A 605 -18.81 -22.66 2.95
C VAL A 605 -18.62 -24.10 3.45
N LYS A 606 -17.44 -24.47 3.98
CA LYS A 606 -17.19 -25.82 4.53
C LYS A 606 -17.06 -25.81 6.05
N VAL A 607 -17.54 -26.87 6.70
CA VAL A 607 -17.43 -27.05 8.16
C VAL A 607 -16.08 -27.66 8.52
N ASN A 608 -15.69 -28.71 7.81
CA ASN A 608 -14.48 -29.48 8.05
C ASN A 608 -13.35 -29.12 7.06
N TRP A 609 -12.12 -29.02 7.56
CA TRP A 609 -10.94 -28.67 6.78
C TRP A 609 -10.27 -29.89 6.14
N ASP A 610 -9.75 -30.84 6.91
CA ASP A 610 -8.82 -31.89 6.47
C ASP A 610 -9.23 -33.33 6.84
N GLY A 611 -10.47 -33.49 7.29
CA GLY A 611 -11.03 -34.72 7.84
C GLY A 611 -11.06 -34.77 9.38
N ILE A 612 -10.33 -33.88 10.06
CA ILE A 612 -10.21 -33.82 11.52
C ILE A 612 -10.57 -32.42 12.04
N HIS A 613 -9.96 -31.38 11.46
CA HIS A 613 -10.07 -30.00 11.93
C HIS A 613 -11.25 -29.24 11.30
N TYR A 614 -11.64 -28.12 11.89
CA TYR A 614 -12.69 -27.22 11.39
C TYR A 614 -12.07 -26.09 10.55
N THR A 615 -12.84 -25.53 9.61
CA THR A 615 -12.43 -24.34 8.84
C THR A 615 -12.41 -23.08 9.70
N GLU A 616 -11.78 -22.00 9.23
CA GLU A 616 -11.82 -20.69 9.89
C GLU A 616 -13.26 -20.19 10.08
N ALA A 617 -14.11 -20.30 9.05
CA ALA A 617 -15.50 -19.87 9.11
C ALA A 617 -16.31 -20.65 10.17
N ALA A 618 -16.11 -21.96 10.26
CA ALA A 618 -16.74 -22.80 11.29
C ALA A 618 -16.20 -22.50 12.69
N ALA A 619 -14.87 -22.37 12.85
CA ALA A 619 -14.22 -22.01 14.11
C ALA A 619 -14.68 -20.62 14.61
N LYS A 620 -14.83 -19.65 13.70
CA LYS A 620 -15.38 -18.32 13.99
C LYS A 620 -16.83 -18.41 14.46
N PHE A 621 -17.70 -19.16 13.76
CA PHE A 621 -19.08 -19.37 14.20
C PHE A 621 -19.14 -19.97 15.60
N ILE A 622 -18.34 -21.00 15.89
CA ILE A 622 -18.27 -21.65 17.21
C ILE A 622 -17.86 -20.62 18.28
N SER A 623 -16.78 -19.86 18.03
CA SER A 623 -16.27 -18.82 18.92
C SER A 623 -17.30 -17.72 19.21
N ASP A 624 -17.95 -17.19 18.16
CA ASP A 624 -19.00 -16.18 18.30
C ASP A 624 -20.14 -16.69 19.21
N LYS A 625 -20.63 -17.92 18.97
CA LYS A 625 -21.71 -18.52 19.77
C LYS A 625 -21.33 -18.73 21.23
N ILE A 626 -20.19 -19.37 21.52
CA ILE A 626 -19.81 -19.67 22.92
C ILE A 626 -19.40 -18.43 23.71
N SER A 627 -18.87 -17.40 23.04
CA SER A 627 -18.46 -16.15 23.70
C SER A 627 -19.62 -15.42 24.40
N THR A 628 -20.86 -15.67 23.96
CA THR A 628 -22.08 -15.08 24.52
C THR A 628 -22.45 -15.60 25.91
N GLY A 629 -21.97 -16.78 26.30
CA GLY A 629 -22.41 -17.49 27.50
C GLY A 629 -23.69 -18.31 27.34
N ALA A 630 -24.36 -18.27 26.19
CA ALA A 630 -25.59 -19.04 25.94
C ALA A 630 -25.37 -20.57 25.93
N PHE A 631 -24.13 -21.01 25.71
CA PHE A 631 -23.69 -22.41 25.76
C PHE A 631 -22.80 -22.69 26.99
N SER A 632 -22.89 -21.85 28.02
CA SER A 632 -22.06 -21.94 29.22
C SER A 632 -22.88 -22.35 30.44
N ASP A 633 -22.26 -23.14 31.30
CA ASP A 633 -22.74 -23.47 32.65
C ASP A 633 -21.67 -22.95 33.63
N PRO A 634 -21.95 -21.98 34.52
CA PRO A 634 -23.12 -21.11 34.50
C PRO A 634 -23.18 -20.25 33.22
N PRO A 635 -24.36 -19.71 32.84
CA PRO A 635 -24.54 -18.92 31.62
C PRO A 635 -23.95 -17.50 31.77
N LEU A 636 -22.62 -17.44 31.72
CA LEU A 636 -21.81 -16.22 31.79
C LEU A 636 -21.10 -16.01 30.46
N ALA A 637 -21.13 -14.78 29.94
CA ALA A 637 -20.35 -14.44 28.74
C ALA A 637 -18.84 -14.59 29.02
N LEU A 638 -18.03 -14.78 27.98
CA LEU A 638 -16.57 -14.96 28.11
C LEU A 638 -15.90 -13.80 28.89
N LYS A 639 -16.41 -12.57 28.74
CA LYS A 639 -15.98 -11.37 29.48
C LYS A 639 -16.24 -11.43 31.00
N GLN A 640 -17.09 -12.36 31.45
CA GLN A 640 -17.53 -12.53 32.83
C GLN A 640 -16.96 -13.79 33.49
N ALA A 641 -16.09 -14.55 32.80
CA ALA A 641 -15.59 -15.86 33.23
C ALA A 641 -14.80 -15.87 34.57
N CYS A 642 -14.41 -14.72 35.08
CA CYS A 642 -13.76 -14.54 36.39
C CYS A 642 -14.76 -14.32 37.55
N HIS A 643 -16.04 -14.09 37.28
CA HIS A 643 -17.04 -13.81 38.30
C HIS A 643 -17.70 -15.08 38.87
N LYS A 644 -17.99 -15.07 40.17
CA LYS A 644 -18.70 -16.15 40.86
C LYS A 644 -20.18 -15.81 41.03
N THR A 645 -21.05 -16.78 40.77
CA THR A 645 -22.52 -16.61 40.70
C THR A 645 -23.17 -16.06 41.97
N LYS A 646 -22.52 -16.20 43.14
CA LYS A 646 -23.00 -15.65 44.44
C LYS A 646 -23.29 -14.13 44.41
N TYR A 647 -22.61 -13.34 43.57
CA TYR A 647 -22.81 -11.88 43.51
C TYR A 647 -23.92 -11.42 42.54
N LEU A 648 -24.30 -12.24 41.57
CA LEU A 648 -25.27 -11.85 40.53
C LEU A 648 -26.73 -12.08 40.95
N LEU A 649 -26.99 -13.07 41.80
CA LEU A 649 -28.34 -13.35 42.33
C LEU A 649 -28.90 -12.20 43.21
N ALA A 650 -28.02 -11.40 43.84
CA ALA A 650 -28.43 -10.20 44.58
C ALA A 650 -28.95 -9.10 43.64
N HIS A 651 -28.20 -8.79 42.57
CA HIS A 651 -28.59 -7.77 41.59
C HIS A 651 -29.81 -8.19 40.77
N ALA A 652 -29.96 -9.48 40.45
CA ALA A 652 -31.12 -10.04 39.75
C ALA A 652 -32.43 -9.91 40.56
N LYS A 653 -32.37 -9.86 41.90
CA LYS A 653 -33.55 -9.55 42.73
C LYS A 653 -33.96 -8.08 42.67
N ILE A 654 -33.00 -7.16 42.62
CA ILE A 654 -33.28 -5.71 42.56
C ILE A 654 -33.87 -5.33 41.19
N LEU A 655 -33.30 -5.84 40.09
CA LEU A 655 -33.80 -5.57 38.74
C LEU A 655 -35.20 -6.14 38.44
N ARG A 656 -35.70 -7.09 39.26
CA ARG A 656 -37.07 -7.62 39.16
C ARG A 656 -38.15 -6.67 39.71
N ILE A 657 -37.78 -5.60 40.42
CA ILE A 657 -38.75 -4.67 41.04
C ILE A 657 -39.08 -3.48 40.12
N ILE A 658 -38.20 -3.14 39.18
CA ILE A 658 -38.27 -1.84 38.46
C ILE A 658 -38.84 -1.97 37.02
N ASN A 659 -38.71 -3.11 36.34
CA ASN A 659 -39.18 -3.28 34.96
C ASN A 659 -40.58 -3.89 34.84
N PHE A 660 -41.58 -3.22 35.43
CA PHE A 660 -43.00 -3.56 35.26
C PHE A 660 -43.62 -2.82 34.05
N SER A 661 -43.07 -3.03 32.85
CA SER A 661 -43.66 -2.62 31.56
C SER A 661 -42.89 -3.18 30.35
N LEU A 662 -43.57 -3.29 29.20
CA LEU A 662 -43.01 -3.55 27.86
C LEU A 662 -42.42 -4.96 27.58
N VAL A 663 -43.26 -6.01 27.67
CA VAL A 663 -43.18 -7.17 26.76
C VAL A 663 -44.60 -7.55 26.30
N ALA A 664 -44.95 -7.23 25.05
CA ALA A 664 -46.19 -7.69 24.41
C ALA A 664 -46.11 -7.60 22.87
N CYS A 665 -45.72 -8.69 22.20
CA CYS A 665 -45.98 -8.95 20.78
C CYS A 665 -46.27 -10.44 20.61
N CYS A 666 -47.43 -10.77 20.04
CA CYS A 666 -47.91 -12.13 19.74
C CYS A 666 -47.84 -13.17 20.88
N GLY A 667 -48.66 -12.97 21.92
CA GLY A 667 -49.11 -14.06 22.79
C GLY A 667 -50.59 -14.38 22.55
N PHE A 668 -50.95 -15.67 22.51
CA PHE A 668 -52.32 -16.21 22.45
C PHE A 668 -53.24 -15.79 21.28
N GLY A 669 -53.15 -16.52 20.17
CA GLY A 669 -54.33 -17.09 19.48
C GLY A 669 -55.34 -16.18 18.75
N GLY A 670 -55.09 -14.87 18.63
CA GLY A 670 -56.02 -13.94 18.00
C GLY A 670 -56.32 -14.21 16.52
N LYS A 671 -57.61 -14.17 16.17
CA LYS A 671 -58.12 -14.11 14.79
C LYS A 671 -58.34 -12.66 14.37
N TYR A 672 -57.92 -12.29 13.15
CA TYR A 672 -58.18 -10.96 12.59
C TYR A 672 -58.60 -11.04 11.10
N ASN A 673 -59.25 -10.00 10.58
CA ASN A 673 -59.85 -10.01 9.25
C ASN A 673 -59.01 -9.19 8.26
N TYR A 674 -58.64 -9.79 7.13
CA TYR A 674 -57.85 -9.19 6.07
C TYR A 674 -58.54 -9.38 4.71
N ASN A 675 -58.87 -8.27 4.03
CA ASN A 675 -59.64 -8.26 2.77
C ASN A 675 -60.90 -9.16 2.79
N GLY A 676 -61.66 -9.12 3.89
CA GLY A 676 -62.91 -9.86 4.05
C GLY A 676 -62.76 -11.34 4.39
N ARG A 677 -61.55 -11.81 4.73
CA ARG A 677 -61.29 -13.18 5.21
C ARG A 677 -60.59 -13.19 6.56
N THR A 678 -61.07 -14.02 7.48
CA THR A 678 -60.48 -14.22 8.80
C THR A 678 -59.20 -15.08 8.71
N VAL A 679 -58.13 -14.63 9.37
CA VAL A 679 -56.81 -15.26 9.40
C VAL A 679 -56.37 -15.45 10.86
N GLU A 680 -55.66 -16.56 11.14
CA GLU A 680 -55.05 -16.87 12.43
C GLU A 680 -53.55 -16.50 12.40
N CYS A 681 -53.05 -15.86 13.45
CA CYS A 681 -51.64 -15.50 13.56
C CYS A 681 -50.75 -16.76 13.60
N GLY A 682 -49.59 -16.73 12.95
CA GLY A 682 -48.66 -17.87 12.89
C GLY A 682 -49.05 -19.00 11.92
N ARG A 683 -50.03 -18.78 11.02
CA ARG A 683 -50.36 -19.71 9.92
C ARG A 683 -50.08 -19.09 8.54
N THR A 684 -49.70 -19.94 7.60
CA THR A 684 -49.59 -19.60 6.17
C THR A 684 -50.96 -19.76 5.51
N VAL A 685 -51.46 -18.71 4.86
CA VAL A 685 -52.71 -18.73 4.10
C VAL A 685 -52.47 -18.35 2.63
N THR A 686 -53.18 -19.01 1.71
CA THR A 686 -53.08 -18.72 0.27
C THR A 686 -54.15 -17.71 -0.14
N VAL A 687 -53.73 -16.54 -0.62
CA VAL A 687 -54.60 -15.49 -1.16
C VAL A 687 -54.16 -15.19 -2.59
N ASN A 688 -55.10 -15.22 -3.54
CA ASN A 688 -54.86 -14.99 -4.98
C ASN A 688 -53.65 -15.76 -5.54
N GLY A 689 -53.52 -17.04 -5.18
CA GLY A 689 -52.45 -17.93 -5.64
C GLY A 689 -51.09 -17.74 -4.97
N ARG A 690 -50.95 -16.84 -3.99
CA ARG A 690 -49.71 -16.66 -3.21
C ARG A 690 -49.92 -17.03 -1.75
N GLN A 691 -48.98 -17.79 -1.20
CA GLN A 691 -48.91 -18.04 0.24
C GLN A 691 -48.37 -16.81 0.97
N ILE A 692 -49.02 -16.44 2.08
CA ILE A 692 -48.67 -15.33 2.95
C ILE A 692 -48.65 -15.85 4.38
N PHE A 693 -47.57 -15.62 5.12
CA PHE A 693 -47.45 -15.96 6.55
C PHE A 693 -47.88 -14.77 7.41
N ALA A 694 -48.73 -15.01 8.40
CA ALA A 694 -49.25 -13.98 9.29
C ALA A 694 -48.27 -13.69 10.45
N ASP A 695 -47.35 -12.74 10.21
CA ASP A 695 -46.41 -12.15 11.19
C ASP A 695 -46.48 -10.62 11.09
N SER A 696 -46.67 -9.93 12.22
CA SER A 696 -46.37 -8.50 12.33
C SER A 696 -46.15 -8.02 13.77
N CYS A 697 -44.95 -7.50 14.06
CA CYS A 697 -44.74 -6.37 14.97
C CYS A 697 -43.65 -5.45 14.36
N ILE A 698 -43.91 -4.14 14.28
CA ILE A 698 -43.11 -3.22 13.44
C ILE A 698 -42.79 -1.90 14.18
N ARG A 699 -41.48 -1.60 14.31
CA ARG A 699 -40.84 -0.27 14.52
C ARG A 699 -41.04 0.41 15.91
N PRO A 700 -40.31 1.50 16.26
CA PRO A 700 -39.47 2.38 15.41
C PRO A 700 -38.06 2.80 15.91
N TYR A 701 -37.26 3.36 14.97
CA TYR A 701 -35.99 4.15 15.09
C TYR A 701 -34.82 3.57 15.94
N VAL A 702 -33.58 3.53 15.43
CA VAL A 702 -32.68 4.67 15.12
C VAL A 702 -31.88 4.46 13.81
N LYS A 703 -31.35 5.54 13.22
CA LYS A 703 -30.49 5.54 12.00
C LYS A 703 -29.02 5.18 12.30
N VAL A 704 -28.35 4.51 11.35
CA VAL A 704 -27.06 4.93 10.73
C VAL A 704 -26.82 4.04 9.48
N ASN A 705 -25.99 4.49 8.54
CA ASN A 705 -25.79 3.91 7.20
C ASN A 705 -24.34 3.39 6.99
N TRP A 706 -24.03 2.89 5.79
CA TRP A 706 -22.70 2.65 5.15
C TRP A 706 -22.22 1.19 4.92
N ASP A 707 -22.79 0.58 3.87
CA ASP A 707 -22.08 0.33 2.59
C ASP A 707 -20.88 -0.68 2.51
N ARG A 708 -21.19 -1.89 1.98
CA ARG A 708 -20.65 -2.49 0.72
C ARG A 708 -19.18 -2.98 0.61
N ILE A 709 -18.99 -4.08 -0.16
CA ILE A 709 -17.79 -4.64 -0.88
C ILE A 709 -17.39 -6.05 -0.41
N TYR A 710 -17.12 -7.09 -1.23
CA TYR A 710 -17.30 -7.36 -2.70
C TYR A 710 -17.56 -8.88 -2.93
N TYR A 711 -18.05 -9.25 -4.11
CA TYR A 711 -17.82 -10.59 -4.71
C TYR A 711 -16.55 -10.57 -5.58
N SER A 712 -15.84 -11.70 -5.69
CA SER A 712 -14.93 -11.99 -6.80
C SER A 712 -15.49 -13.15 -7.65
N ASP A 713 -15.01 -13.26 -8.90
CA ASP A 713 -15.70 -14.00 -9.96
C ASP A 713 -15.64 -15.54 -9.79
N ALA A 714 -16.78 -16.18 -10.04
CA ALA A 714 -16.92 -17.63 -10.12
C ALA A 714 -18.14 -18.01 -10.99
N ALA A 715 -18.01 -17.91 -12.30
CA ALA A 715 -19.01 -18.39 -13.25
C ALA A 715 -19.47 -19.85 -13.01
N ALA A 716 -20.74 -20.02 -12.60
CA ALA A 716 -21.74 -21.00 -13.08
C ALA A 716 -23.10 -20.64 -12.42
N LYS A 717 -24.23 -20.51 -13.11
CA LYS A 717 -25.27 -21.52 -13.49
C LYS A 717 -26.54 -20.70 -13.88
N ILE A 718 -27.55 -21.13 -14.66
CA ILE A 718 -27.92 -22.33 -15.44
C ILE A 718 -28.69 -21.84 -16.70
N VAL A 719 -28.92 -22.75 -17.67
CA VAL A 719 -29.82 -22.75 -18.85
C VAL A 719 -28.97 -22.95 -20.10
N PHE A 720 -28.79 -24.15 -20.65
CA PHE A 720 -29.53 -25.41 -20.48
C PHE A 720 -31.02 -25.33 -20.85
N ASP A 721 -31.30 -25.20 -22.13
CA ASP A 721 -32.19 -26.16 -22.80
C ASP A 721 -31.89 -26.26 -24.31
N LYS A 722 -32.05 -27.45 -24.90
CA LYS A 722 -32.16 -27.75 -26.37
C LYS A 722 -30.91 -27.50 -27.27
N ILE A 723 -30.62 -28.32 -28.31
CA ILE A 723 -31.26 -29.55 -28.82
C ILE A 723 -30.29 -30.49 -29.59
N SER A 724 -30.53 -31.80 -29.46
CA SER A 724 -30.19 -32.96 -30.33
C SER A 724 -28.83 -33.16 -31.07
N THR A 725 -28.26 -34.36 -30.85
CA THR A 725 -27.69 -35.33 -31.84
C THR A 725 -26.50 -34.99 -32.77
N GLY A 726 -25.51 -35.89 -32.83
CA GLY A 726 -24.62 -36.03 -34.01
C GLY A 726 -23.21 -36.58 -33.71
N SER A 727 -22.92 -37.82 -34.13
CA SER A 727 -21.58 -38.45 -34.13
C SER A 727 -21.39 -39.22 -35.46
N PRO A 728 -20.19 -39.72 -35.82
CA PRO A 728 -18.80 -39.28 -35.60
C PRO A 728 -17.97 -39.25 -36.92
N ARG A 729 -16.65 -38.96 -36.89
CA ARG A 729 -15.55 -39.77 -37.55
C ARG A 729 -14.14 -39.13 -37.53
N ILE A 730 -13.24 -39.75 -36.75
CA ILE A 730 -11.94 -40.33 -37.13
C ILE A 730 -11.19 -39.73 -38.36
N ASN A 731 -9.93 -39.24 -38.17
CA ASN A 731 -8.71 -39.98 -38.60
C ASN A 731 -7.38 -39.43 -38.04
N ILE A 732 -6.28 -40.21 -38.21
CA ILE A 732 -4.91 -40.01 -37.68
C ILE A 732 -3.87 -40.23 -38.79
N LYS A 733 -2.73 -39.52 -38.79
CA LYS A 733 -1.40 -40.06 -39.20
C LYS A 733 -0.20 -39.16 -38.86
N VAL A 734 1.00 -39.77 -38.76
CA VAL A 734 2.32 -39.19 -38.39
C VAL A 734 3.43 -39.97 -39.11
N ILE A 735 4.49 -39.30 -39.61
CA ILE A 735 5.88 -39.79 -39.93
C ILE A 735 6.70 -38.60 -40.53
N ILE A 736 8.03 -38.35 -40.42
CA ILE A 736 9.23 -38.85 -39.67
C ILE A 736 10.40 -39.35 -40.58
N SER A 737 11.61 -38.75 -40.40
CA SER A 737 12.96 -39.25 -40.83
C SER A 737 13.34 -39.17 -42.34
N LEU A 738 14.61 -39.06 -42.82
CA LEU A 738 15.86 -38.34 -42.46
C LEU A 738 16.94 -38.46 -43.60
N PHE A 739 18.04 -37.67 -43.52
CA PHE A 739 19.43 -37.89 -44.01
C PHE A 739 19.87 -37.88 -45.52
N CYS A 740 20.85 -36.98 -45.82
CA CYS A 740 22.11 -37.11 -46.63
C CYS A 740 22.10 -37.57 -48.13
N SER A 741 23.12 -37.31 -48.99
CA SER A 741 24.50 -36.72 -48.85
C SER A 741 25.16 -36.34 -50.21
N TYR A 742 26.23 -35.50 -50.16
CA TYR A 742 27.39 -35.39 -51.12
C TYR A 742 27.17 -34.75 -52.55
N MET A 743 28.13 -34.08 -53.23
CA MET A 743 29.42 -33.41 -52.85
C MET A 743 30.04 -32.55 -54.00
N LEU A 744 31.19 -31.88 -53.74
CA LEU A 744 32.18 -31.25 -54.68
C LEU A 744 31.69 -30.01 -55.50
N SER A 745 32.51 -29.03 -55.93
CA SER A 745 33.86 -28.52 -55.54
C SER A 745 34.03 -27.11 -56.15
N SER A 746 34.74 -26.13 -55.57
CA SER A 746 36.19 -25.89 -55.80
C SER A 746 36.79 -24.86 -54.80
N HIS A 747 38.12 -24.67 -54.82
CA HIS A 747 38.86 -23.86 -53.82
C HIS A 747 39.07 -22.39 -54.21
N TYR A 748 39.11 -21.51 -53.20
CA TYR A 748 40.19 -20.52 -53.01
C TYR A 748 40.40 -20.30 -51.51
N ILE A 749 41.65 -20.39 -51.03
CA ILE A 749 42.00 -20.22 -49.61
C ILE A 749 42.88 -18.98 -49.43
N THR A 750 42.36 -17.97 -48.75
CA THR A 750 43.16 -16.95 -48.06
C THR A 750 43.03 -17.16 -46.56
N ALA A 751 44.15 -17.43 -45.89
CA ALA A 751 44.16 -17.82 -44.48
C ALA A 751 44.00 -16.61 -43.53
N LEU A 752 42.75 -16.19 -43.33
CA LEU A 752 42.40 -15.33 -42.19
C LEU A 752 42.15 -16.20 -40.95
N ARG A 753 42.97 -16.01 -39.91
CA ARG A 753 42.66 -16.54 -38.58
C ARG A 753 41.35 -15.92 -38.10
N PRO A 754 40.33 -16.69 -37.68
CA PRO A 754 39.15 -16.11 -37.06
C PRO A 754 39.56 -15.54 -35.70
N ALA A 755 39.69 -14.21 -35.62
CA ALA A 755 39.62 -13.54 -34.33
C ALA A 755 38.27 -13.88 -33.69
N LEU A 756 38.26 -14.27 -32.42
CA LEU A 756 37.00 -14.57 -31.73
C LEU A 756 36.18 -13.28 -31.61
N ALA A 757 35.19 -13.14 -32.50
CA ALA A 757 34.26 -12.03 -32.46
C ALA A 757 33.42 -12.13 -31.17
N ILE A 758 33.68 -11.21 -30.23
CA ILE A 758 32.92 -11.11 -28.98
C ILE A 758 31.44 -10.88 -29.34
N LYS A 759 30.56 -11.81 -28.95
CA LYS A 759 29.13 -11.77 -29.29
C LYS A 759 28.49 -10.48 -28.77
N GLU A 760 27.63 -9.84 -29.57
CA GLU A 760 26.78 -8.75 -29.07
C GLU A 760 25.91 -9.19 -27.88
N CYS A 761 25.74 -8.28 -26.92
CA CYS A 761 24.94 -8.44 -25.71
C CYS A 761 23.46 -8.17 -25.98
N GLU A 762 22.60 -9.09 -25.57
CA GLU A 762 21.15 -8.96 -25.65
C GLU A 762 20.62 -8.27 -24.38
N PHE A 763 20.49 -6.94 -24.41
CA PHE A 763 19.92 -6.15 -23.32
C PHE A 763 18.39 -6.01 -23.48
N PRO A 764 17.56 -6.73 -22.70
CA PRO A 764 16.09 -6.65 -22.83
C PRO A 764 15.48 -5.40 -22.20
N ALA A 765 16.27 -4.68 -21.38
CA ALA A 765 15.86 -3.44 -20.72
C ALA A 765 17.06 -2.53 -20.44
N ILE A 766 16.82 -1.23 -20.34
CA ILE A 766 17.81 -0.22 -19.89
C ILE A 766 17.25 0.53 -18.68
N PHE A 767 18.03 0.62 -17.60
CA PHE A 767 17.73 1.45 -16.44
C PHE A 767 18.72 2.62 -16.39
N ASN A 768 18.26 3.82 -16.71
CA ASN A 768 19.09 5.03 -16.75
C ASN A 768 18.91 5.85 -15.47
N PHE A 769 20.02 6.32 -14.92
CA PHE A 769 20.13 7.23 -13.78
C PHE A 769 20.96 8.43 -14.23
N GLY A 770 20.67 9.63 -13.75
CA GLY A 770 21.32 10.79 -14.35
C GLY A 770 20.82 12.15 -13.94
N ASP A 771 21.38 13.16 -14.61
CA ASP A 771 20.87 14.52 -14.63
C ASP A 771 20.22 14.91 -15.97
N SER A 772 20.13 16.21 -16.25
CA SER A 772 19.54 16.77 -17.48
C SER A 772 20.19 16.28 -18.77
N ASN A 773 21.46 15.83 -18.74
CA ASN A 773 22.12 15.20 -19.90
C ASN A 773 21.40 13.92 -20.38
N SER A 774 20.61 13.27 -19.50
CA SER A 774 19.84 12.08 -19.82
C SER A 774 18.37 12.11 -19.38
N ASP A 775 17.84 13.25 -18.89
CA ASP A 775 16.43 13.36 -18.47
C ASP A 775 15.44 13.25 -19.66
N THR A 776 14.61 12.21 -19.66
CA THR A 776 13.55 11.97 -20.66
C THR A 776 12.16 12.45 -20.24
N GLY A 777 12.06 13.33 -19.24
CA GLY A 777 10.83 13.99 -18.76
C GLY A 777 10.53 13.87 -17.27
N GLY A 778 11.48 13.42 -16.45
CA GLY A 778 11.36 13.27 -15.00
C GLY A 778 11.19 14.59 -14.26
N LEU A 779 12.03 15.61 -14.53
CA LEU A 779 11.82 16.96 -13.99
C LEU A 779 10.56 17.60 -14.60
N ALA A 780 10.34 17.35 -15.90
CA ALA A 780 9.23 17.91 -16.66
C ALA A 780 7.87 17.51 -16.08
N ALA A 781 7.65 16.22 -15.83
CA ALA A 781 6.40 15.71 -15.28
C ALA A 781 6.17 16.13 -13.82
N SER A 782 7.23 16.32 -13.03
CA SER A 782 7.15 16.44 -11.57
C SER A 782 7.13 17.87 -11.04
N ILE A 783 7.95 18.79 -11.55
CA ILE A 783 8.07 20.17 -11.04
C ILE A 783 7.68 21.20 -12.10
N TYR A 784 8.42 21.24 -13.23
CA TYR A 784 8.29 22.31 -14.23
C TYR A 784 8.23 21.75 -15.66
N PRO A 785 7.14 21.94 -16.41
CA PRO A 785 7.09 21.49 -17.80
C PRO A 785 8.10 22.25 -18.66
N SER A 786 8.78 21.53 -19.55
CA SER A 786 9.67 22.13 -20.54
C SER A 786 8.84 22.93 -21.58
N PRO A 787 9.15 24.21 -21.84
CA PRO A 787 8.43 25.04 -22.81
C PRO A 787 8.92 24.79 -24.26
N PRO A 788 8.22 25.28 -25.30
CA PRO A 788 8.86 25.51 -26.60
C PRO A 788 10.00 26.54 -26.44
N PRO A 789 11.15 26.43 -27.15
CA PRO A 789 11.40 25.56 -28.30
C PRO A 789 12.03 24.19 -28.00
N TYR A 790 12.11 23.73 -26.74
CA TYR A 790 12.66 22.40 -26.45
C TYR A 790 11.90 21.30 -27.23
N GLY A 791 12.65 20.36 -27.82
CA GLY A 791 12.10 19.30 -28.67
C GLY A 791 11.77 19.69 -30.13
N GLU A 792 12.06 20.92 -30.58
CA GLU A 792 11.72 21.40 -31.94
C GLU A 792 12.24 20.54 -33.12
N THR A 793 13.44 19.95 -33.05
CA THR A 793 14.09 19.32 -34.23
C THR A 793 13.64 17.89 -34.52
N TYR A 794 13.25 17.13 -33.49
CA TYR A 794 12.86 15.71 -33.66
C TYR A 794 11.48 15.36 -33.10
N PHE A 795 11.08 15.97 -31.98
CA PHE A 795 9.77 15.71 -31.38
C PHE A 795 8.70 16.70 -31.88
N HIS A 796 9.12 17.86 -32.38
CA HIS A 796 8.33 19.01 -32.84
C HIS A 796 7.36 19.61 -31.79
N ILE A 797 7.44 19.10 -30.55
CA ILE A 797 6.78 19.58 -29.33
C ILE A 797 7.69 19.29 -28.13
N PRO A 798 7.55 19.99 -27.00
CA PRO A 798 8.28 19.66 -25.77
C PRO A 798 7.99 18.24 -25.28
N ALA A 799 9.00 17.37 -25.38
CA ALA A 799 8.94 15.95 -25.04
C ALA A 799 9.68 15.62 -23.71
N GLY A 800 9.80 16.61 -22.84
CA GLY A 800 10.45 16.48 -21.51
C GLY A 800 11.99 16.49 -21.51
N ARG A 801 12.63 16.32 -22.67
CA ARG A 801 14.09 16.49 -22.83
C ARG A 801 14.48 17.96 -22.69
N ILE A 802 15.66 18.22 -22.17
CA ILE A 802 16.27 19.57 -22.07
C ILE A 802 17.29 19.73 -23.22
N SER A 803 16.80 19.67 -24.45
CA SER A 803 17.54 19.81 -25.72
C SER A 803 16.57 20.22 -26.84
N ASP A 804 17.06 20.55 -28.04
CA ASP A 804 16.22 20.70 -29.24
C ASP A 804 15.61 19.36 -29.69
N GLY A 805 16.16 18.22 -29.27
CA GLY A 805 15.66 16.91 -29.68
C GLY A 805 16.05 15.78 -28.72
N ARG A 806 16.59 14.71 -29.29
CA ARG A 806 17.01 13.46 -28.64
C ARG A 806 18.30 13.64 -27.83
N LEU A 807 18.33 13.03 -26.66
CA LEU A 807 19.52 12.95 -25.81
C LEU A 807 20.40 11.74 -26.18
N ILE A 808 21.61 11.66 -25.63
CA ILE A 808 22.52 10.52 -25.84
C ILE A 808 21.82 9.19 -25.48
N ILE A 809 21.05 9.16 -24.39
CA ILE A 809 20.27 7.98 -23.97
C ILE A 809 19.19 7.55 -24.98
N ASP A 810 18.58 8.50 -25.70
CA ASP A 810 17.60 8.20 -26.75
C ASP A 810 18.28 7.51 -27.96
N PHE A 811 19.54 7.87 -28.27
CA PHE A 811 20.34 7.18 -29.29
C PHE A 811 20.86 5.81 -28.82
N LEU A 812 21.32 5.69 -27.58
CA LEU A 812 21.74 4.42 -26.98
C LEU A 812 20.58 3.39 -26.95
N ALA A 813 19.37 3.82 -26.60
CA ALA A 813 18.19 2.96 -26.67
C ALA A 813 17.91 2.49 -28.11
N LYS A 814 17.94 3.42 -29.08
CA LYS A 814 17.70 3.10 -30.50
C LYS A 814 18.74 2.15 -31.10
N SER A 815 20.02 2.21 -30.68
CA SER A 815 21.07 1.32 -31.18
C SER A 815 20.94 -0.13 -30.71
N LEU A 816 20.17 -0.37 -29.64
CA LEU A 816 19.77 -1.69 -29.14
C LEU A 816 18.39 -2.12 -29.65
N GLY A 817 17.80 -1.40 -30.60
CA GLY A 817 16.45 -1.65 -31.12
C GLY A 817 15.30 -1.29 -30.17
N GLN A 818 15.61 -0.69 -29.01
CA GLN A 818 14.64 -0.43 -27.95
C GLN A 818 13.77 0.82 -28.24
N PRO A 819 12.57 0.92 -27.63
CA PRO A 819 11.83 2.17 -27.58
C PRO A 819 12.58 3.22 -26.74
N PHE A 820 12.25 4.51 -26.92
CA PHE A 820 12.74 5.55 -26.01
C PHE A 820 12.25 5.27 -24.59
N LEU A 821 13.10 5.51 -23.60
CA LEU A 821 12.77 5.23 -22.20
C LEU A 821 11.67 6.16 -21.67
N SER A 822 10.74 5.58 -20.91
CA SER A 822 9.75 6.34 -20.14
C SER A 822 10.44 6.89 -18.88
N ALA A 823 10.24 8.18 -18.59
CA ALA A 823 10.66 8.76 -17.32
C ALA A 823 9.82 8.17 -16.17
N TYR A 824 10.46 7.79 -15.07
CA TYR A 824 9.80 7.12 -13.94
C TYR A 824 8.73 8.02 -13.27
N LEU A 825 8.96 9.33 -13.20
CA LEU A 825 8.00 10.29 -12.63
C LEU A 825 6.88 10.71 -13.60
N ASP A 826 6.90 10.23 -14.85
CA ASP A 826 5.87 10.52 -15.83
C ASP A 826 4.78 9.43 -15.81
N SER A 827 3.67 9.71 -15.14
CA SER A 827 2.53 8.79 -15.08
C SER A 827 1.69 8.72 -16.36
N LEU A 828 1.94 9.60 -17.34
CA LEU A 828 1.03 9.83 -18.46
C LEU A 828 1.43 9.02 -19.68
N GLY A 829 1.19 7.72 -19.62
CA GLY A 829 1.43 6.78 -20.71
C GLY A 829 2.77 6.05 -20.66
N ALA A 830 3.39 5.96 -19.49
CA ALA A 830 4.64 5.23 -19.31
C ALA A 830 4.51 3.74 -19.65
N ASN A 831 5.55 3.23 -20.30
CA ASN A 831 5.76 1.82 -20.58
C ASN A 831 7.17 1.45 -20.10
N PHE A 832 7.27 0.58 -19.10
CA PHE A 832 8.53 0.15 -18.49
C PHE A 832 8.94 -1.28 -18.90
N SER A 833 8.22 -1.90 -19.85
CA SER A 833 8.51 -3.26 -20.35
C SER A 833 9.96 -3.48 -20.77
N HIS A 834 10.62 -2.43 -21.27
CA HIS A 834 12.01 -2.40 -21.74
C HIS A 834 12.90 -1.48 -20.87
N GLY A 835 12.54 -1.34 -19.59
CA GLY A 835 13.27 -0.51 -18.62
C GLY A 835 12.70 0.90 -18.45
N ALA A 836 13.41 1.74 -17.71
CA ALA A 836 12.92 3.03 -17.23
C ALA A 836 14.05 4.03 -17.03
N ASN A 837 13.71 5.32 -17.03
CA ASN A 837 14.66 6.39 -16.76
C ASN A 837 14.32 7.14 -15.47
N PHE A 838 15.26 7.18 -14.54
CA PHE A 838 15.17 7.85 -13.25
C PHE A 838 15.88 9.21 -13.23
N ALA A 839 16.63 9.54 -14.30
CA ALA A 839 17.31 10.83 -14.43
C ALA A 839 16.33 12.00 -14.36
N THR A 840 16.73 13.09 -13.72
CA THR A 840 15.95 14.34 -13.71
C THR A 840 16.86 15.56 -13.88
N GLY A 841 16.39 16.59 -14.58
CA GLY A 841 17.12 17.84 -14.75
C GLY A 841 17.58 18.45 -13.41
N SER A 842 18.80 18.97 -13.40
CA SER A 842 19.48 19.50 -12.20
C SER A 842 19.70 18.49 -11.06
N SER A 843 19.67 17.17 -11.30
CA SER A 843 20.04 16.16 -10.30
C SER A 843 21.53 16.15 -9.95
N THR A 844 21.79 16.00 -8.66
CA THR A 844 23.11 15.79 -8.05
C THR A 844 23.24 14.37 -7.49
N ILE A 845 24.48 13.91 -7.26
CA ILE A 845 24.78 12.64 -6.62
C ILE A 845 24.48 12.72 -5.12
N ARG A 846 24.84 13.84 -4.47
CA ARG A 846 24.55 14.13 -3.06
C ARG A 846 23.34 15.05 -2.89
N LEU A 847 22.89 15.27 -1.65
CA LEU A 847 21.86 16.28 -1.36
C LEU A 847 22.48 17.69 -1.46
N PRO A 848 21.97 18.58 -2.33
CA PRO A 848 22.47 19.94 -2.47
C PRO A 848 21.84 20.89 -1.44
N ASN A 849 22.51 22.01 -1.18
CA ASN A 849 22.11 22.97 -0.13
C ASN A 849 20.83 23.75 -0.45
N ARG A 850 20.41 23.78 -1.73
CA ARG A 850 19.16 24.40 -2.19
C ARG A 850 18.41 23.46 -3.11
N ILE A 851 17.09 23.33 -2.91
CA ILE A 851 16.23 22.35 -3.59
C ILE A 851 15.17 23.08 -4.42
N LEU A 852 14.88 22.61 -5.64
CA LEU A 852 13.78 23.11 -6.46
C LEU A 852 12.43 22.84 -5.78
N PRO A 853 11.46 23.78 -5.80
CA PRO A 853 11.42 24.97 -6.67
C PRO A 853 11.99 26.28 -6.06
N ALA A 854 12.91 26.23 -5.10
CA ALA A 854 13.58 27.45 -4.62
C ALA A 854 14.50 28.08 -5.70
N PRO A 855 14.62 29.42 -5.78
CA PRO A 855 15.52 30.09 -6.72
C PRO A 855 16.99 29.67 -6.54
N GLY A 856 17.62 29.23 -7.63
CA GLY A 856 18.97 28.66 -7.62
C GLY A 856 19.06 27.26 -6.98
N GLY A 857 17.94 26.57 -6.80
CA GLY A 857 17.89 25.21 -6.29
C GLY A 857 18.19 24.13 -7.34
N TYR A 858 18.58 22.96 -6.86
CA TYR A 858 18.86 21.74 -7.62
C TYR A 858 17.75 20.70 -7.38
N SER A 859 17.74 19.59 -8.13
CA SER A 859 16.64 18.63 -8.07
C SER A 859 16.53 17.95 -6.70
N PRO A 860 15.32 17.75 -6.13
CA PRO A 860 15.11 16.87 -4.98
C PRO A 860 15.44 15.41 -5.29
N PHE A 861 15.49 15.01 -6.57
CA PHE A 861 15.73 13.64 -7.01
C PHE A 861 17.23 13.36 -7.18
N THR A 862 17.97 13.35 -6.07
CA THR A 862 19.39 12.96 -6.03
C THR A 862 19.59 11.51 -6.48
N LEU A 863 20.80 11.09 -6.82
CA LEU A 863 21.09 9.69 -7.20
C LEU A 863 20.55 8.66 -6.17
N THR A 864 20.56 8.99 -4.88
CA THR A 864 20.02 8.13 -3.81
C THR A 864 18.48 8.06 -3.84
N ILE A 865 17.80 9.12 -4.26
CA ILE A 865 16.35 9.11 -4.50
C ILE A 865 16.03 8.36 -5.80
N GLN A 866 16.80 8.54 -6.87
CA GLN A 866 16.65 7.77 -8.12
C GLN A 866 16.83 6.26 -7.91
N TYR A 867 17.81 5.86 -7.10
CA TYR A 867 17.95 4.48 -6.61
C TYR A 867 16.69 4.01 -5.87
N SER A 868 16.12 4.84 -5.00
CA SER A 868 14.91 4.52 -4.22
C SER A 868 13.65 4.38 -5.11
N GLN A 869 13.59 5.14 -6.20
CA GLN A 869 12.59 5.01 -7.27
C GLN A 869 12.77 3.70 -8.06
N PHE A 870 14.00 3.33 -8.41
CA PHE A 870 14.31 2.04 -9.05
C PHE A 870 13.92 0.83 -8.19
N LEU A 871 14.24 0.86 -6.89
CA LEU A 871 13.81 -0.17 -5.94
C LEU A 871 12.28 -0.32 -5.90
N GLN A 872 11.55 0.80 -5.97
CA GLN A 872 10.09 0.77 -6.07
C GLN A 872 9.60 0.21 -7.41
N LEU A 873 10.24 0.54 -8.54
CA LEU A 873 9.89 -0.07 -9.82
C LEU A 873 10.11 -1.59 -9.79
N LYS A 874 11.28 -2.06 -9.31
CA LYS A 874 11.59 -3.51 -9.23
C LYS A 874 10.56 -4.26 -8.40
N ASN A 875 10.24 -3.76 -7.19
CA ASN A 875 9.35 -4.46 -6.28
C ASN A 875 7.88 -4.40 -6.70
N ARG A 876 7.42 -3.29 -7.29
CA ARG A 876 6.02 -3.12 -7.72
C ARG A 876 5.74 -3.76 -9.09
N SER A 877 6.72 -3.79 -9.99
CA SER A 877 6.54 -4.36 -11.33
C SER A 877 6.14 -5.83 -11.25
N GLN A 878 6.79 -6.64 -10.40
CA GLN A 878 6.44 -8.06 -10.27
C GLN A 878 5.04 -8.23 -9.66
N LEU A 879 4.72 -7.52 -8.57
CA LEU A 879 3.36 -7.52 -7.98
C LEU A 879 2.25 -7.14 -8.99
N ILE A 880 2.54 -6.30 -9.99
CA ILE A 880 1.60 -5.99 -11.08
C ILE A 880 1.58 -7.11 -12.14
N ARG A 881 2.71 -7.74 -12.43
CA ARG A 881 2.77 -8.89 -13.35
C ARG A 881 2.02 -10.11 -12.80
N ASP A 882 2.14 -10.37 -11.50
CA ASP A 882 1.44 -11.47 -10.80
C ASP A 882 -0.08 -11.25 -10.79
N ARG A 883 -0.52 -9.98 -10.70
CA ARG A 883 -1.94 -9.59 -10.85
C ARG A 883 -2.45 -9.65 -12.29
N GLY A 884 -1.56 -9.75 -13.27
CA GLY A 884 -1.89 -9.84 -14.69
C GLY A 884 -2.57 -8.58 -15.25
N GLY A 885 -3.37 -8.80 -16.29
CA GLY A 885 -4.14 -7.74 -16.95
C GLY A 885 -3.29 -6.70 -17.69
N ILE A 886 -3.90 -5.56 -17.97
CA ILE A 886 -3.42 -4.55 -18.93
C ILE A 886 -2.08 -3.88 -18.54
N PHE A 887 -1.74 -3.88 -17.25
CA PHE A 887 -0.50 -3.27 -16.75
C PHE A 887 0.66 -4.27 -16.68
N ALA A 888 0.41 -5.58 -16.64
CA ALA A 888 1.47 -6.60 -16.60
C ALA A 888 2.35 -6.58 -17.87
N SER A 889 1.78 -6.26 -19.03
CA SER A 889 2.52 -6.09 -20.29
C SER A 889 3.33 -4.79 -20.38
N LEU A 890 3.05 -3.81 -19.51
CA LEU A 890 3.78 -2.54 -19.41
C LEU A 890 4.90 -2.57 -18.35
N MET A 891 5.08 -3.70 -17.66
CA MET A 891 6.05 -3.87 -16.57
C MET A 891 7.19 -4.82 -16.98
N PRO A 892 8.46 -4.51 -16.61
CA PRO A 892 9.61 -5.35 -16.92
C PRO A 892 9.50 -6.71 -16.21
N LYS A 893 9.91 -7.79 -16.89
CA LYS A 893 10.01 -9.12 -16.27
C LYS A 893 11.10 -9.12 -15.20
N GLU A 894 10.97 -9.98 -14.19
CA GLU A 894 12.02 -10.16 -13.17
C GLU A 894 13.39 -10.51 -13.79
N GLU A 895 13.43 -11.43 -14.76
CA GLU A 895 14.65 -11.80 -15.49
C GLU A 895 15.33 -10.64 -16.24
N TYR A 896 14.63 -9.53 -16.48
CA TYR A 896 15.24 -8.37 -17.15
C TYR A 896 16.14 -7.58 -16.20
N PHE A 897 15.92 -7.61 -14.88
CA PHE A 897 16.74 -6.82 -13.94
C PHE A 897 18.19 -7.32 -13.86
N SER A 898 18.43 -8.63 -13.98
CA SER A 898 19.79 -9.20 -14.03
C SER A 898 20.43 -9.15 -15.41
N LYS A 899 19.62 -9.02 -16.48
CA LYS A 899 20.07 -8.92 -17.88
C LYS A 899 20.15 -7.47 -18.40
N ALA A 900 19.66 -6.49 -17.65
CA ALA A 900 19.57 -5.09 -18.09
C ALA A 900 20.92 -4.38 -18.13
N LEU A 901 20.97 -3.34 -18.96
CA LEU A 901 22.02 -2.33 -18.94
C LEU A 901 21.66 -1.21 -17.96
N TYR A 902 22.59 -0.84 -17.10
CA TYR A 902 22.48 0.25 -16.14
C TYR A 902 23.35 1.42 -16.59
N THR A 903 22.74 2.58 -16.85
CA THR A 903 23.38 3.74 -17.49
C THR A 903 23.43 4.95 -16.55
N PHE A 904 24.54 5.69 -16.58
CA PHE A 904 24.79 6.84 -15.68
C PHE A 904 25.45 8.01 -16.45
N ASP A 905 24.83 9.19 -16.45
CA ASP A 905 25.43 10.51 -16.79
C ASP A 905 24.99 11.50 -15.70
N ILE A 906 25.84 11.70 -14.70
CA ILE A 906 25.58 12.52 -13.50
C ILE A 906 26.87 13.02 -12.86
N GLY A 907 26.79 14.16 -12.16
CA GLY A 907 27.89 14.75 -11.38
C GLY A 907 28.30 16.14 -11.86
N GLN A 908 27.85 16.56 -13.05
CA GLN A 908 28.02 17.92 -13.56
C GLN A 908 27.41 18.95 -12.60
N ASN A 909 26.25 18.66 -12.04
CA ASN A 909 25.57 19.55 -11.09
C ASN A 909 26.23 19.59 -9.71
N ASP A 910 26.88 18.52 -9.22
CA ASP A 910 27.57 18.57 -7.93
C ASP A 910 28.77 19.53 -7.96
N LEU A 911 29.48 19.59 -9.09
CA LEU A 911 30.54 20.59 -9.33
C LEU A 911 29.96 22.00 -9.52
N GLY A 912 28.86 22.10 -10.26
CA GLY A 912 28.12 23.36 -10.46
C GLY A 912 27.61 23.96 -9.15
N GLU A 913 27.08 23.15 -8.24
CA GLU A 913 26.55 23.59 -6.95
C GLU A 913 27.63 24.27 -6.11
N GLY A 914 28.84 23.69 -6.08
CA GLY A 914 29.99 24.31 -5.43
C GLY A 914 30.38 25.67 -6.01
N PHE A 915 30.45 25.81 -7.34
CA PHE A 915 30.78 27.10 -7.97
C PHE A 915 29.70 28.17 -7.73
N PHE A 916 28.42 27.82 -7.85
CA PHE A 916 27.31 28.76 -7.62
C PHE A 916 27.04 29.02 -6.13
N ALA A 917 27.59 28.22 -5.22
CA ALA A 917 27.73 28.52 -3.79
C ALA A 917 28.95 29.40 -3.45
N ASN A 918 29.66 29.92 -4.47
CA ASN A 918 30.89 30.72 -4.35
C ASN A 918 32.07 30.00 -3.66
N LEU A 919 32.14 28.66 -3.71
CA LEU A 919 33.29 27.91 -3.23
C LEU A 919 34.51 28.11 -4.15
N THR A 920 35.71 28.08 -3.57
CA THR A 920 36.95 28.12 -4.34
C THR A 920 37.17 26.82 -5.11
N ILE A 921 37.96 26.86 -6.20
CA ILE A 921 38.40 25.67 -6.96
C ILE A 921 38.92 24.56 -6.03
N GLN A 922 39.67 24.92 -4.98
CA GLN A 922 40.20 23.99 -3.99
C GLN A 922 39.11 23.34 -3.13
N GLN A 923 38.12 24.12 -2.68
CA GLN A 923 36.97 23.61 -1.91
C GLN A 923 36.07 22.70 -2.75
N VAL A 924 35.85 23.02 -4.03
CA VAL A 924 35.10 22.14 -4.95
C VAL A 924 35.85 20.84 -5.17
N ASN A 925 37.17 20.89 -5.45
CA ASN A 925 38.01 19.68 -5.56
C ASN A 925 37.99 18.83 -4.27
N ALA A 926 38.03 19.44 -3.09
CA ALA A 926 37.97 18.74 -1.81
C ALA A 926 36.63 17.99 -1.58
N SER A 927 35.55 18.35 -2.30
CA SER A 927 34.26 17.64 -2.22
C SER A 927 34.19 16.38 -3.10
N ILE A 928 35.06 16.26 -4.11
CA ILE A 928 35.02 15.16 -5.11
C ILE A 928 35.07 13.76 -4.48
N PRO A 929 35.93 13.45 -3.48
CA PRO A 929 35.98 12.12 -2.88
C PRO A 929 34.65 11.68 -2.23
N ASP A 930 33.92 12.59 -1.59
CA ASP A 930 32.61 12.31 -0.98
C ASP A 930 31.52 12.14 -2.04
N ILE A 931 31.53 12.95 -3.10
CA ILE A 931 30.65 12.78 -4.26
C ILE A 931 30.84 11.39 -4.90
N ILE A 932 32.09 10.99 -5.17
CA ILE A 932 32.42 9.70 -5.76
C ILE A 932 32.16 8.53 -4.80
N GLY A 933 32.30 8.72 -3.49
CA GLY A 933 31.89 7.77 -2.46
C GLY A 933 30.38 7.50 -2.49
N SER A 934 29.57 8.56 -2.53
CA SER A 934 28.10 8.48 -2.66
C SER A 934 27.65 7.83 -3.97
N PHE A 935 28.33 8.13 -5.09
CA PHE A 935 28.11 7.46 -6.37
C PHE A 935 28.36 5.94 -6.24
N SER A 936 29.53 5.57 -5.76
CA SER A 936 29.97 4.17 -5.60
C SER A 936 29.03 3.37 -4.67
N ALA A 937 28.55 4.00 -3.59
CA ALA A 937 27.58 3.40 -2.69
C ALA A 937 26.23 3.10 -3.38
N ASN A 938 25.80 3.91 -4.34
CA ASN A 938 24.56 3.64 -5.10
C ASN A 938 24.75 2.57 -6.20
N ILE A 939 25.94 2.50 -6.84
CA ILE A 939 26.28 1.37 -7.73
C ILE A 939 26.22 0.03 -6.97
N LYS A 940 26.80 -0.03 -5.76
CA LYS A 940 26.78 -1.23 -4.90
C LYS A 940 25.34 -1.68 -4.59
N LYS A 941 24.46 -0.78 -4.15
CA LYS A 941 23.03 -1.11 -3.91
C LYS A 941 22.31 -1.65 -5.15
N ILE A 942 22.63 -1.15 -6.35
CA ILE A 942 22.02 -1.63 -7.61
C ILE A 942 22.55 -3.02 -7.97
N TYR A 943 23.83 -3.30 -7.71
CA TYR A 943 24.41 -4.64 -7.83
C TYR A 943 23.78 -5.64 -6.84
N ASP A 944 23.54 -5.23 -5.60
CA ASP A 944 22.88 -6.06 -4.58
C ASP A 944 21.44 -6.44 -4.98
N LEU A 945 20.73 -5.54 -5.68
CA LEU A 945 19.43 -5.79 -6.29
C LEU A 945 19.48 -6.62 -7.59
N GLY A 946 20.67 -7.06 -8.00
CA GLY A 946 20.88 -7.98 -9.12
C GLY A 946 21.44 -7.34 -10.40
N GLY A 947 21.76 -6.05 -10.44
CA GLY A 947 22.32 -5.40 -11.63
C GLY A 947 23.72 -5.91 -12.02
N ARG A 948 23.97 -6.16 -13.31
CA ARG A 948 25.23 -6.82 -13.78
C ARG A 948 25.97 -6.11 -14.91
N SER A 949 25.37 -5.20 -15.68
CA SER A 949 26.07 -4.49 -16.76
C SER A 949 25.93 -2.98 -16.56
N PHE A 950 27.04 -2.28 -16.32
CA PHE A 950 27.07 -0.86 -15.97
C PHE A 950 27.85 -0.07 -17.02
N TRP A 951 27.27 1.03 -17.53
CA TRP A 951 27.85 1.92 -18.53
C TRP A 951 27.83 3.34 -17.98
N ILE A 952 28.97 3.79 -17.48
CA ILE A 952 29.14 4.98 -16.63
C ILE A 952 29.87 6.06 -17.42
N HIS A 953 29.17 7.15 -17.75
CA HIS A 953 29.76 8.32 -18.40
C HIS A 953 30.47 9.16 -17.35
N ASN A 954 31.58 9.77 -17.74
CA ASN A 954 32.25 10.82 -16.98
C ASN A 954 31.60 12.20 -17.22
N THR A 955 31.96 13.23 -16.45
CA THR A 955 31.38 14.57 -16.63
C THR A 955 32.00 15.30 -17.82
N GLY A 956 31.23 16.18 -18.47
CA GLY A 956 31.69 16.93 -19.65
C GLY A 956 32.71 18.04 -19.33
N PRO A 957 33.25 18.72 -20.35
CA PRO A 957 34.11 19.88 -20.18
C PRO A 957 33.29 21.10 -19.73
N ILE A 958 32.99 21.17 -18.43
CA ILE A 958 32.08 22.17 -17.85
C ILE A 958 32.57 23.61 -18.07
N GLY A 959 33.88 23.82 -18.18
CA GLY A 959 34.48 25.12 -18.50
C GLY A 959 34.16 25.62 -19.91
N CYS A 960 33.72 24.75 -20.82
CA CYS A 960 33.27 25.13 -22.17
C CYS A 960 31.80 25.59 -22.24
N LEU A 961 31.04 25.44 -21.15
CA LEU A 961 29.60 25.71 -21.14
C LEU A 961 29.33 27.22 -20.97
N PRO A 962 28.47 27.85 -21.80
CA PRO A 962 28.19 29.29 -21.74
C PRO A 962 27.84 29.83 -20.36
N TYR A 963 27.09 29.08 -19.53
CA TYR A 963 26.75 29.53 -18.18
C TYR A 963 27.96 29.64 -17.23
N ILE A 964 29.00 28.82 -17.40
CA ILE A 964 30.27 29.00 -16.69
C ILE A 964 31.04 30.18 -17.28
N LEU A 965 31.16 30.23 -18.61
CA LEU A 965 31.92 31.28 -19.32
C LEU A 965 31.39 32.70 -19.10
N ALA A 966 30.09 32.84 -18.84
CA ALA A 966 29.42 34.12 -18.57
C ALA A 966 29.48 34.57 -17.09
N ASN A 967 29.53 33.64 -16.13
CA ASN A 967 29.49 33.97 -14.70
C ASN A 967 30.88 33.97 -14.02
N PHE A 968 31.83 33.15 -14.49
CA PHE A 968 33.12 32.96 -13.81
C PHE A 968 34.31 33.41 -14.66
N PRO A 969 35.02 34.49 -14.24
CA PRO A 969 36.33 34.83 -14.77
C PRO A 969 37.32 33.68 -14.57
N SER A 970 38.01 33.28 -15.63
CA SER A 970 38.99 32.19 -15.63
C SER A 970 39.84 32.27 -16.90
N GLN A 971 41.13 31.91 -16.79
CA GLN A 971 42.05 31.77 -17.93
C GLN A 971 41.42 30.85 -18.98
N LYS A 972 41.62 31.16 -20.27
CA LYS A 972 41.11 30.32 -21.35
C LYS A 972 42.14 29.30 -21.80
N ASP A 973 41.67 28.08 -22.06
CA ASP A 973 42.44 27.04 -22.74
C ASP A 973 42.43 27.25 -24.27
N GLU A 974 43.10 26.35 -25.00
CA GLU A 974 43.19 26.34 -26.46
C GLU A 974 41.83 26.28 -27.19
N ALA A 975 40.78 25.77 -26.54
CA ALA A 975 39.42 25.71 -27.08
C ALA A 975 38.58 26.94 -26.70
N GLY A 976 39.17 27.90 -25.97
CA GLY A 976 38.50 29.09 -25.45
C GLY A 976 37.67 28.85 -24.18
N CYS A 977 37.76 27.67 -23.59
CA CYS A 977 37.00 27.25 -22.41
C CYS A 977 37.67 27.72 -21.10
N ALA A 978 36.92 27.82 -20.00
CA ALA A 978 37.45 28.17 -18.68
C ALA A 978 38.34 27.05 -18.12
N LYS A 979 39.67 27.19 -18.27
CA LYS A 979 40.68 26.17 -17.96
C LYS A 979 40.52 25.59 -16.55
N SER A 980 40.41 26.46 -15.53
CA SER A 980 40.29 26.02 -14.13
C SER A 980 39.04 25.22 -13.81
N HIS A 981 37.97 25.33 -14.62
CA HIS A 981 36.74 24.56 -14.43
C HIS A 981 36.78 23.24 -15.21
N ASN A 982 37.46 23.22 -16.36
CA ASN A 982 37.82 21.99 -17.06
C ASN A 982 38.77 21.11 -16.21
N GLU A 983 39.74 21.70 -15.52
CA GLU A 983 40.64 20.99 -14.59
C GLU A 983 39.88 20.31 -13.43
N VAL A 984 38.86 20.96 -12.85
CA VAL A 984 37.97 20.36 -11.83
C VAL A 984 37.16 19.19 -12.39
N ALA A 985 36.61 19.33 -13.61
CA ALA A 985 35.93 18.23 -14.30
C ALA A 985 36.86 17.05 -14.57
N GLN A 986 38.11 17.31 -14.96
CA GLN A 986 39.14 16.28 -15.17
C GLN A 986 39.51 15.57 -13.86
N GLN A 987 39.61 16.30 -12.74
CA GLN A 987 39.82 15.69 -11.41
C GLN A 987 38.64 14.79 -11.01
N PHE A 988 37.40 15.23 -11.21
CA PHE A 988 36.22 14.41 -10.97
C PHE A 988 36.24 13.13 -11.82
N ASN A 989 36.59 13.26 -13.10
CA ASN A 989 36.68 12.15 -14.04
C ASN A 989 37.78 11.15 -13.68
N HIS A 990 38.92 11.63 -13.17
CA HIS A 990 40.01 10.79 -12.66
C HIS A 990 39.55 9.96 -11.46
N ASN A 991 39.01 10.59 -10.41
CA ASN A 991 38.50 9.91 -9.22
C ASN A 991 37.36 8.93 -9.56
N LEU A 992 36.47 9.29 -10.51
CA LEU A 992 35.42 8.41 -11.00
C LEU A 992 36.02 7.18 -11.71
N LYS A 993 37.06 7.35 -12.53
CA LYS A 993 37.75 6.23 -13.18
C LYS A 993 38.36 5.28 -12.16
N GLU A 994 39.10 5.80 -11.17
CA GLU A 994 39.64 4.98 -10.07
C GLU A 994 38.54 4.22 -9.33
N ALA A 995 37.41 4.88 -9.03
CA ALA A 995 36.27 4.24 -8.41
C ALA A 995 35.67 3.12 -9.28
N THR A 996 35.59 3.27 -10.61
CA THR A 996 35.15 2.16 -11.48
C THR A 996 36.12 0.98 -11.48
N VAL A 997 37.43 1.22 -11.41
CA VAL A 997 38.44 0.16 -11.27
C VAL A 997 38.29 -0.57 -9.93
N GLN A 998 38.05 0.14 -8.83
CA GLN A 998 37.80 -0.51 -7.53
C GLN A 998 36.45 -1.26 -7.52
N LEU A 999 35.41 -0.70 -8.14
CA LEU A 999 34.11 -1.36 -8.24
C LEU A 999 34.18 -2.67 -9.03
N ARG A 1000 35.07 -2.83 -10.03
CA ARG A 1000 35.32 -4.13 -10.69
C ARG A 1000 35.87 -5.19 -9.73
N LYS A 1001 36.84 -4.80 -8.88
CA LYS A 1001 37.48 -5.69 -7.89
C LYS A 1001 36.49 -6.15 -6.82
N ASP A 1002 35.64 -5.21 -6.37
CA ASP A 1002 34.59 -5.44 -5.38
C ASP A 1002 33.43 -6.28 -5.96
N LEU A 1003 32.97 -5.95 -7.17
CA LEU A 1003 31.70 -6.42 -7.75
C LEU A 1003 31.93 -7.45 -8.87
N ARG A 1004 32.67 -8.52 -8.58
CA ARG A 1004 33.22 -9.50 -9.55
C ARG A 1004 32.21 -10.15 -10.51
N LEU A 1005 30.91 -10.09 -10.23
CA LEU A 1005 29.85 -10.59 -11.13
C LEU A 1005 29.37 -9.54 -12.16
N ALA A 1006 29.84 -8.29 -12.08
CA ALA A 1006 29.43 -7.20 -12.97
C ALA A 1006 30.46 -6.92 -14.07
N ALA A 1007 29.97 -6.57 -15.25
CA ALA A 1007 30.70 -5.79 -16.24
C ALA A 1007 30.49 -4.30 -15.91
N ILE A 1008 31.59 -3.55 -15.76
CA ILE A 1008 31.56 -2.12 -15.41
C ILE A 1008 32.45 -1.36 -16.38
N THR A 1009 31.82 -0.64 -17.29
CA THR A 1009 32.47 0.16 -18.32
C THR A 1009 32.43 1.64 -17.95
N TYR A 1010 33.60 2.25 -17.84
CA TYR A 1010 33.79 3.70 -17.75
C TYR A 1010 33.86 4.28 -19.17
N VAL A 1011 33.28 5.46 -19.38
CA VAL A 1011 33.07 6.04 -20.72
C VAL A 1011 33.50 7.50 -20.71
N ASP A 1012 34.51 7.82 -21.51
CA ASP A 1012 35.10 9.15 -21.61
C ASP A 1012 34.33 10.04 -22.59
N VAL A 1013 33.15 10.49 -22.17
CA VAL A 1013 32.42 11.54 -22.88
C VAL A 1013 33.10 12.91 -22.76
N TYR A 1014 33.96 13.16 -21.77
CA TYR A 1014 34.73 14.40 -21.65
C TYR A 1014 35.57 14.65 -22.90
N SER A 1015 36.44 13.71 -23.28
CA SER A 1015 37.34 13.90 -24.44
C SER A 1015 36.55 14.05 -25.74
N VAL A 1016 35.44 13.33 -25.88
CA VAL A 1016 34.53 13.46 -27.03
C VAL A 1016 33.85 14.83 -27.05
N LYS A 1017 33.19 15.23 -25.95
CA LYS A 1017 32.51 16.53 -25.79
C LYS A 1017 33.51 17.69 -25.99
N TYR A 1018 34.74 17.61 -25.45
CA TYR A 1018 35.79 18.62 -25.61
C TYR A 1018 36.28 18.78 -27.06
N SER A 1019 36.37 17.68 -27.81
CA SER A 1019 36.74 17.74 -29.23
C SER A 1019 35.77 18.58 -30.09
N LEU A 1020 34.51 18.73 -29.66
CA LEU A 1020 33.52 19.57 -30.34
C LEU A 1020 33.80 21.08 -30.18
N TYR A 1021 34.53 21.47 -29.13
CA TYR A 1021 34.97 22.86 -28.89
C TYR A 1021 36.35 23.14 -29.48
N LYS A 1022 37.27 22.16 -29.42
CA LYS A 1022 38.62 22.27 -30.00
C LYS A 1022 38.64 22.18 -31.53
N GLU A 1023 37.83 21.30 -32.12
CA GLU A 1023 37.80 21.04 -33.57
C GLU A 1023 36.40 21.26 -34.21
N PRO A 1024 35.66 22.35 -33.92
CA PRO A 1024 34.23 22.45 -34.25
C PRO A 1024 33.93 22.27 -35.75
N LYS A 1025 34.78 22.81 -36.63
CA LYS A 1025 34.65 22.70 -38.09
C LYS A 1025 34.69 21.25 -38.60
N LYS A 1026 35.45 20.37 -37.93
CA LYS A 1026 35.58 18.93 -38.24
C LYS A 1026 34.25 18.17 -38.06
N TYR A 1027 33.36 18.73 -37.26
CA TYR A 1027 32.06 18.18 -36.90
C TYR A 1027 30.88 19.01 -37.43
N GLY A 1028 31.14 20.02 -38.27
CA GLY A 1028 30.11 20.90 -38.85
C GLY A 1028 29.58 21.99 -37.92
N PHE A 1029 30.24 22.26 -36.78
CA PHE A 1029 29.78 23.23 -35.80
C PHE A 1029 30.36 24.64 -36.00
N GLU A 1030 29.54 25.66 -35.69
CA GLU A 1030 29.84 27.09 -35.79
C GLU A 1030 29.67 27.76 -34.43
N LEU A 1031 30.69 28.48 -33.94
CA LEU A 1031 30.69 29.18 -32.63
C LEU A 1031 30.31 28.22 -31.47
N PRO A 1032 31.12 27.19 -31.15
CA PRO A 1032 30.73 26.11 -30.24
C PRO A 1032 30.47 26.58 -28.79
N LEU A 1033 31.11 27.68 -28.37
CA LEU A 1033 30.95 28.32 -27.05
C LEU A 1033 29.71 29.24 -26.95
N VAL A 1034 28.77 29.18 -27.90
CA VAL A 1034 27.59 30.07 -27.96
C VAL A 1034 26.32 29.23 -28.03
N GLY A 1035 25.40 29.45 -27.08
CA GLY A 1035 24.11 28.74 -27.02
C GLY A 1035 23.21 29.09 -28.21
N CYS A 1036 22.50 28.10 -28.76
CA CYS A 1036 21.54 28.30 -29.83
C CYS A 1036 20.29 29.08 -29.36
N CYS A 1037 19.68 28.63 -28.27
CA CYS A 1037 18.54 29.22 -27.62
C CYS A 1037 19.01 30.05 -26.41
N GLY A 1038 18.52 31.29 -26.28
CA GLY A 1038 19.01 32.20 -25.24
C GLY A 1038 18.79 33.66 -25.61
N SER A 1039 19.41 34.58 -24.87
CA SER A 1039 19.30 36.01 -25.14
C SER A 1039 20.45 36.83 -24.55
N GLY A 1040 21.32 37.33 -25.42
CA GLY A 1040 22.29 38.39 -25.10
C GLY A 1040 23.54 37.90 -24.37
N GLY A 1041 24.46 38.83 -24.09
CA GLY A 1041 25.80 38.50 -23.61
C GLY A 1041 26.68 37.83 -24.69
N LYS A 1042 27.99 37.71 -24.40
CA LYS A 1042 28.99 37.21 -25.37
C LYS A 1042 28.73 35.79 -25.86
N TYR A 1043 28.08 34.95 -25.04
CA TYR A 1043 27.88 33.52 -25.29
C TYR A 1043 26.41 33.15 -25.57
N ASN A 1044 25.59 34.16 -25.91
CA ASN A 1044 24.11 34.09 -25.96
C ASN A 1044 23.45 33.63 -24.63
N PHE A 1045 24.13 33.93 -23.52
CA PHE A 1045 23.69 33.64 -22.17
C PHE A 1045 23.95 34.85 -21.26
N ASN A 1046 22.94 35.24 -20.49
CA ASN A 1046 23.00 36.34 -19.52
C ASN A 1046 22.42 35.86 -18.18
N GLY A 1047 23.30 35.57 -17.22
CA GLY A 1047 23.07 34.60 -16.13
C GLY A 1047 22.07 34.94 -15.03
N ARG A 1048 21.14 35.89 -15.24
CA ARG A 1048 20.13 36.29 -14.24
C ARG A 1048 18.73 36.62 -14.78
N THR A 1049 18.47 36.61 -16.09
CA THR A 1049 17.23 37.22 -16.62
C THR A 1049 16.45 36.51 -17.74
N LEU A 1050 16.98 35.54 -18.49
CA LEU A 1050 16.15 34.86 -19.50
C LEU A 1050 16.59 33.42 -19.86
N ASP A 1051 15.81 32.43 -19.40
CA ASP A 1051 15.94 31.04 -19.84
C ASP A 1051 15.41 30.84 -21.28
N CYS A 1052 15.92 29.82 -21.98
CA CYS A 1052 15.36 29.37 -23.26
C CYS A 1052 13.84 29.10 -23.17
N GLY A 1053 13.07 29.62 -24.12
CA GLY A 1053 11.62 29.47 -24.18
C GLY A 1053 10.82 30.41 -23.27
N ARG A 1054 11.45 31.44 -22.70
CA ARG A 1054 10.79 32.46 -21.86
C ARG A 1054 10.69 33.81 -22.56
N THR A 1055 9.68 34.58 -22.18
CA THR A 1055 9.52 36.00 -22.53
C THR A 1055 9.63 36.85 -21.26
N VAL A 1056 10.42 37.93 -21.30
CA VAL A 1056 10.48 38.96 -20.24
C VAL A 1056 10.40 40.36 -20.82
N THR A 1057 9.98 41.32 -19.99
CA THR A 1057 9.96 42.73 -20.34
C THR A 1057 11.26 43.40 -19.89
N VAL A 1058 12.09 43.85 -20.85
CA VAL A 1058 13.29 44.66 -20.59
C VAL A 1058 13.03 46.07 -21.13
N ASN A 1059 13.16 47.09 -20.27
CA ASN A 1059 12.94 48.49 -20.62
C ASN A 1059 11.61 48.74 -21.37
N GLY A 1060 10.53 48.10 -20.89
CA GLY A 1060 9.18 48.16 -21.49
C GLY A 1060 8.96 47.26 -22.73
N ARG A 1061 10.02 46.72 -23.34
CA ARG A 1061 9.94 45.85 -24.52
C ARG A 1061 9.95 44.37 -24.12
N GLN A 1062 9.01 43.58 -24.66
CA GLN A 1062 9.07 42.13 -24.51
C GLN A 1062 10.18 41.53 -25.40
N ILE A 1063 10.98 40.64 -24.81
CA ILE A 1063 12.05 39.88 -25.46
C ILE A 1063 11.81 38.39 -25.17
N PHE A 1064 11.84 37.56 -26.21
CA PHE A 1064 11.69 36.10 -26.13
C PHE A 1064 13.03 35.42 -26.44
N ALA A 1065 13.48 34.52 -25.58
CA ALA A 1065 14.63 33.66 -25.83
C ALA A 1065 14.23 32.48 -26.73
N GLY A 1066 14.15 32.74 -28.03
CA GLY A 1066 13.92 31.74 -29.06
C GLY A 1066 15.18 30.98 -29.46
N SER A 1067 14.98 29.94 -30.28
CA SER A 1067 16.04 29.14 -30.89
C SER A 1067 16.76 29.86 -32.04
N CYS A 1068 18.01 29.47 -32.30
CA CYS A 1068 18.75 29.92 -33.47
C CYS A 1068 18.27 29.21 -34.74
N LYS A 1069 18.34 29.86 -35.90
CA LYS A 1069 17.83 29.33 -37.19
C LYS A 1069 18.42 27.98 -37.66
N ARG A 1070 19.52 27.52 -37.05
CA ARG A 1070 20.24 26.28 -37.40
C ARG A 1070 20.78 25.60 -36.13
N PRO A 1071 19.95 24.93 -35.31
CA PRO A 1071 20.42 24.23 -34.11
C PRO A 1071 21.46 23.14 -34.43
N TYR A 1072 21.34 22.50 -35.59
CA TYR A 1072 22.25 21.46 -36.06
C TYR A 1072 23.70 21.92 -36.34
N VAL A 1073 24.00 23.22 -36.36
CA VAL A 1073 25.39 23.73 -36.40
C VAL A 1073 25.87 24.28 -35.05
N LYS A 1074 25.18 23.98 -33.94
CA LYS A 1074 25.57 24.37 -32.58
C LYS A 1074 25.91 23.15 -31.73
N VAL A 1075 26.95 23.28 -30.90
CA VAL A 1075 27.29 22.28 -29.87
C VAL A 1075 26.32 22.39 -28.68
N ASN A 1076 26.12 23.62 -28.21
CA ASN A 1076 25.35 23.93 -27.01
C ASN A 1076 23.96 24.49 -27.37
N TRP A 1077 22.94 24.03 -26.66
CA TRP A 1077 21.54 24.39 -26.87
C TRP A 1077 21.16 25.67 -26.12
N ASP A 1078 21.13 25.66 -24.79
CA ASP A 1078 20.47 26.67 -23.94
C ASP A 1078 21.42 27.45 -23.00
N GLY A 1079 22.72 27.25 -23.16
CA GLY A 1079 23.77 27.73 -22.26
C GLY A 1079 24.38 26.66 -21.36
N ILE A 1080 23.75 25.47 -21.27
CA ILE A 1080 24.17 24.36 -20.40
C ILE A 1080 24.18 23.03 -21.18
N HIS A 1081 23.09 22.69 -21.87
CA HIS A 1081 22.88 21.39 -22.48
C HIS A 1081 23.36 21.30 -23.93
N TYR A 1082 23.46 20.09 -24.46
CA TYR A 1082 23.93 19.83 -25.82
C TYR A 1082 22.76 19.75 -26.81
N THR A 1083 23.00 20.11 -28.07
CA THR A 1083 22.01 19.91 -29.13
C THR A 1083 21.86 18.44 -29.50
N GLU A 1084 20.77 18.05 -30.18
CA GLU A 1084 20.62 16.69 -30.73
C GLU A 1084 21.80 16.34 -31.66
N ALA A 1085 22.24 17.29 -32.50
CA ALA A 1085 23.35 17.08 -33.43
C ALA A 1085 24.66 16.78 -32.68
N ALA A 1086 24.95 17.50 -31.59
CA ALA A 1086 26.11 17.22 -30.75
C ALA A 1086 25.95 15.91 -29.97
N ALA A 1087 24.78 15.62 -29.41
CA ALA A 1087 24.47 14.36 -28.74
C ALA A 1087 24.65 13.15 -29.66
N LYS A 1088 24.27 13.26 -30.95
CA LYS A 1088 24.49 12.23 -31.98
C LYS A 1088 25.97 11.95 -32.21
N ILE A 1089 26.80 12.99 -32.35
CA ILE A 1089 28.26 12.83 -32.57
C ILE A 1089 28.95 12.27 -31.32
N VAL A 1090 28.49 12.63 -30.12
CA VAL A 1090 28.97 12.01 -28.87
C VAL A 1090 28.61 10.52 -28.85
N PHE A 1091 27.34 10.17 -29.10
CA PHE A 1091 26.87 8.79 -29.20
C PHE A 1091 27.70 7.97 -30.20
N ASP A 1092 27.89 8.48 -31.42
CA ASP A 1092 28.57 7.74 -32.49
C ASP A 1092 29.98 7.34 -32.06
N LYS A 1093 30.74 8.27 -31.50
CA LYS A 1093 32.11 8.02 -31.01
C LYS A 1093 32.14 7.04 -29.84
N ILE A 1094 31.35 7.24 -28.79
CA ILE A 1094 31.39 6.34 -27.62
C ILE A 1094 30.85 4.94 -27.93
N SER A 1095 29.94 4.80 -28.92
CA SER A 1095 29.36 3.51 -29.31
C SER A 1095 30.41 2.49 -29.81
N THR A 1096 31.53 2.98 -30.35
CA THR A 1096 32.63 2.17 -30.90
C THR A 1096 33.47 1.46 -29.86
N GLY A 1097 33.45 1.90 -28.60
CA GLY A 1097 34.39 1.46 -27.56
C GLY A 1097 35.75 2.16 -27.57
N ALA A 1098 36.05 3.01 -28.57
CA ALA A 1098 37.31 3.76 -28.63
C ALA A 1098 37.46 4.82 -27.51
N PHE A 1099 36.38 5.11 -26.78
CA PHE A 1099 36.32 6.03 -25.63
C PHE A 1099 35.81 5.32 -24.37
N SER A 1100 35.95 3.99 -24.28
CA SER A 1100 35.59 3.22 -23.09
C SER A 1100 36.78 2.50 -22.46
N ASP A 1101 36.63 2.22 -21.17
CA ASP A 1101 37.52 1.40 -20.36
C ASP A 1101 36.64 0.34 -19.69
N PRO A 1102 36.85 -0.99 -19.94
CA PRO A 1102 37.67 -1.54 -21.02
C PRO A 1102 37.16 -1.09 -22.41
N PRO A 1103 38.01 -1.14 -23.46
CA PRO A 1103 37.71 -0.64 -24.81
C PRO A 1103 36.76 -1.56 -25.59
N LEU A 1104 35.58 -1.80 -25.03
CA LEU A 1104 34.51 -2.60 -25.60
C LEU A 1104 33.46 -1.70 -26.28
N PRO A 1105 33.03 -2.02 -27.52
CA PRO A 1105 31.85 -1.42 -28.15
C PRO A 1105 30.64 -1.44 -27.22
N PHE A 1106 29.74 -0.46 -27.37
CA PHE A 1106 28.56 -0.31 -26.50
C PHE A 1106 27.69 -1.57 -26.42
N LYS A 1107 27.50 -2.25 -27.57
CA LYS A 1107 26.78 -3.52 -27.66
C LYS A 1107 27.50 -4.71 -26.99
N GLN A 1108 28.73 -4.55 -26.51
CA GLN A 1108 29.51 -5.57 -25.81
C GLN A 1108 29.68 -5.27 -24.30
N ALA A 1109 28.99 -4.25 -23.77
CA ALA A 1109 29.09 -3.79 -22.38
C ALA A 1109 28.63 -4.77 -21.28
N CYS A 1110 28.20 -6.00 -21.63
CA CYS A 1110 27.94 -7.08 -20.68
C CYS A 1110 29.15 -8.01 -20.46
N HIS A 1111 30.19 -7.89 -21.29
CA HIS A 1111 31.41 -8.68 -21.15
C HIS A 1111 32.34 -8.07 -20.11
N ARG A 1112 32.97 -8.94 -19.33
CA ARG A 1112 33.98 -8.56 -18.33
C ARG A 1112 35.36 -8.67 -18.96
N SER A 1113 36.23 -7.71 -18.71
CA SER A 1113 37.68 -7.93 -18.84
C SER A 1113 38.10 -9.06 -17.90
N LEU A 1114 39.18 -9.76 -18.22
CA LEU A 1114 39.74 -10.85 -17.41
C LEU A 1114 40.95 -10.39 -16.57
N ASP A 1115 41.08 -9.07 -16.41
CA ASP A 1115 42.20 -8.32 -15.83
C ASP A 1115 41.86 -7.73 -14.45
#